data_AF-A0A1Z9HXV0-F1
#
_entry.id   AF-A0A1Z9HXV0-F1
#
_cell.length_a   1.000
_cell.length_b   1.000
_cell.length_c   1.000
_cell.angle_alpha   90.00
_cell.angle_beta   90.00
_cell.angle_gamma   90.00
#
_symmetry.space_group_name_H-M   'P 1'
#
loop_
_entity.id
_entity.type
_entity.pdbx_description
1 polymer ?
#
loop_
_entity_poly.entity_id
_entity_poly.type
_entity_poly.pdbx_seq_one_letter_code
_entity_poly.pdbx_strand_id
1 'polypeptide(L)'
;MGKEIDNNIINEGGAGGAMQHPFAVPGINSGKDLLRFFETAAKFVMKNPEKVIPSDSSSIKFDGINTSIKLVDGPGGKEFALDRGSVMGKNGQLDIQGLTIDRLSSRFPEGHGMIAAGKVILGIFNRALPKIKKELQLLGMWEDSSIFLNSDFVWSKTNVVKYPEDFIAIHGVNQFYEKQHKNNYRPGLIRPSDRDTGKPTKSKATEISYDPNVLESIKSKLAKAAKDYNFNIYTVVATAPKQGLRKISFENVLSQPVTIKFQEKEITNTLGQWLNNSSVQNPKTQMVTLSDGRKVGALSKLIFQTIMGGAPLSELLMDASDSQLAVNGAIFYHATQELGKEILASLTSPVGDLAGTDVEHEGIVLRNKKLFGEKPVKITGDFITRGDQSPFRKKQGEQKLEEESIEDDVDMDTDNPNIRRKIAIYPGKFKPPQRGHLDAVKFMIDAKKVDHLIIFISPIPKKVGDKEIGVIESKKIWELYLDATGYGGKVTVMQSPLNSPVQTNYDVLTGDVPVFIPKAGDLIIPVASDKPDPKSRKPDYFRFAKFHEWVPKPPRQIVPGVMTANIMNWYVECTTDECGSIDASDFRSSLEDGSDISRYLPEEVEEADVRNILGFPSEETYQEKSIMNESLYEVLNELVHEQLVLEGDWQPISKRRTSKGHKKLLDTGRKDLTKYGKPFDQPRLVDKSNAFLAKESIEINEGLKEKLLAGLIMLSSTVAMADPSVAPPPDQLIKSAVQALSAEEVNDIYKQAVNAVKVLEKSNLQNKKPLASTFSNLMKNYDVKFKGKGIQVSKKFEIPEVSSMSGGSVEGAPGGFLGLDAEEENEKHRRDTKLRSI
;
A
#
# COMPACT_ATOMS: atom_id res chain seq x y z
N MET A 1 -14.04 4.92 22.06
CA MET A 1 -13.75 3.60 22.66
C MET A 1 -12.52 3.03 21.97
N GLY A 2 -11.36 3.10 22.63
CA GLY A 2 -10.14 2.48 22.10
C GLY A 2 -10.24 0.96 22.18
N LYS A 3 -9.89 0.25 21.11
CA LYS A 3 -9.80 -1.22 21.13
C LYS A 3 -8.48 -1.62 21.79
N GLU A 4 -8.54 -2.50 22.78
CA GLU A 4 -7.35 -3.22 23.22
C GLU A 4 -6.86 -4.14 22.11
N ILE A 5 -5.57 -4.04 21.77
CA ILE A 5 -4.88 -5.02 20.95
C ILE A 5 -4.40 -6.10 21.93
N ASP A 6 -4.92 -7.34 21.84
CA ASP A 6 -4.56 -8.41 22.78
C ASP A 6 -3.05 -8.71 22.70
N ASN A 7 -2.42 -8.82 23.87
CA ASN A 7 -0.97 -8.91 24.00
C ASN A 7 -0.44 -10.25 23.48
N ASN A 8 -0.02 -10.28 22.22
CA ASN A 8 0.88 -11.31 21.72
C ASN A 8 2.28 -11.13 22.32
N ILE A 9 2.44 -11.62 23.56
CA ILE A 9 3.74 -12.08 24.08
C ILE A 9 4.17 -13.25 23.18
N ILE A 10 4.86 -12.93 22.08
CA ILE A 10 5.69 -13.79 21.23
C ILE A 10 5.17 -15.24 21.16
N ASN A 11 4.01 -15.43 20.50
CA ASN A 11 3.33 -16.72 20.38
C ASN A 11 3.91 -17.60 19.24
N GLU A 12 5.22 -17.85 19.27
CA GLU A 12 5.97 -18.65 18.27
C GLU A 12 5.74 -20.19 18.37
N GLY A 13 4.73 -20.63 19.11
CA GLY A 13 4.74 -21.95 19.77
C GLY A 13 4.05 -23.13 19.07
N GLY A 14 3.52 -22.99 17.85
CA GLY A 14 2.76 -24.07 17.20
C GLY A 14 1.65 -24.66 18.10
N ALA A 15 1.66 -25.99 18.30
CA ALA A 15 0.77 -26.68 19.26
C ALA A 15 1.41 -26.88 20.65
N GLY A 16 2.74 -26.99 20.73
CA GLY A 16 3.50 -27.11 21.98
C GLY A 16 3.38 -25.89 22.91
N GLY A 17 3.11 -24.71 22.35
CA GLY A 17 3.04 -23.43 23.05
C GLY A 17 4.37 -22.69 23.11
N ALA A 18 4.34 -21.38 23.32
CA ALA A 18 5.55 -20.58 23.40
C ALA A 18 6.33 -20.85 24.70
N MET A 19 7.64 -21.07 24.59
CA MET A 19 8.56 -21.12 25.74
C MET A 19 8.64 -19.75 26.40
N GLN A 20 8.84 -19.71 27.72
CA GLN A 20 8.90 -18.44 28.44
C GLN A 20 10.20 -17.69 28.12
N HIS A 21 10.10 -16.36 27.99
CA HIS A 21 11.28 -15.49 28.07
C HIS A 21 11.71 -15.30 29.53
N PRO A 22 12.97 -14.93 29.83
CA PRO A 22 13.46 -14.70 31.19
C PRO A 22 12.59 -13.72 31.99
N PHE A 23 12.20 -12.58 31.38
CA PHE A 23 11.30 -11.60 32.00
C PHE A 23 9.86 -12.10 32.22
N ALA A 24 9.46 -13.22 31.61
CA ALA A 24 8.13 -13.81 31.73
C ALA A 24 8.05 -14.90 32.81
N VAL A 25 9.18 -15.24 33.46
CA VAL A 25 9.20 -16.12 34.62
C VAL A 25 8.49 -15.42 35.80
N PRO A 26 7.53 -16.06 36.50
CA PRO A 26 6.68 -15.38 37.48
C PRO A 26 7.44 -14.60 38.57
N GLY A 27 8.52 -15.18 39.10
CA GLY A 27 9.34 -14.58 40.16
C GLY A 27 10.20 -13.37 39.76
N ILE A 28 10.20 -12.97 38.49
CA ILE A 28 11.05 -11.88 37.99
C ILE A 28 10.27 -10.57 38.02
N ASN A 29 10.45 -9.77 39.07
CA ASN A 29 9.63 -8.58 39.33
C ASN A 29 10.42 -7.27 39.19
N SER A 30 11.73 -7.28 39.39
CA SER A 30 12.63 -6.13 39.29
C SER A 30 13.83 -6.40 38.39
N GLY A 31 14.55 -5.35 37.98
CA GLY A 31 15.81 -5.50 37.22
C GLY A 31 16.84 -6.37 37.96
N LYS A 32 16.86 -6.33 39.30
CA LYS A 32 17.72 -7.19 40.13
C LYS A 32 17.34 -8.67 40.06
N ASP A 33 16.05 -8.98 39.97
CA ASP A 33 15.58 -10.36 39.81
C ASP A 33 15.98 -10.90 38.43
N LEU A 34 15.87 -10.08 37.38
CA LEU A 34 16.30 -10.45 36.02
C LEU A 34 17.81 -10.70 35.98
N LEU A 35 18.62 -9.84 36.61
CA LEU A 35 20.07 -10.05 36.71
C LEU A 35 20.39 -11.36 37.47
N ARG A 36 19.75 -11.61 38.61
CA ARG A 36 19.90 -12.85 39.37
C ARG A 36 19.48 -14.08 38.57
N PHE A 37 18.45 -13.98 37.72
CA PHE A 37 18.07 -15.05 36.80
C PHE A 37 19.24 -15.38 35.84
N PHE A 38 19.84 -14.36 35.21
CA PHE A 38 20.95 -14.57 34.29
C PHE A 38 22.22 -15.10 34.99
N GLU A 39 22.53 -14.65 36.21
CA GLU A 39 23.59 -15.25 37.03
C GLU A 39 23.31 -16.72 37.37
N THR A 40 22.05 -17.07 37.61
CA THR A 40 21.63 -18.45 37.90
C THR A 40 21.70 -19.31 36.64
N ALA A 41 21.26 -18.79 35.49
CA ALA A 41 21.38 -19.41 34.18
C ALA A 41 22.85 -19.66 33.81
N ALA A 42 23.73 -18.67 33.99
CA ALA A 42 25.16 -18.81 33.79
C ALA A 42 25.76 -19.94 34.65
N LYS A 43 25.48 -19.95 35.97
CA LYS A 43 25.93 -21.02 36.87
C LYS A 43 25.32 -22.39 36.52
N PHE A 44 24.15 -22.42 35.89
CA PHE A 44 23.47 -23.63 35.47
C PHE A 44 24.08 -24.23 34.21
N VAL A 45 24.26 -23.46 33.14
CA VAL A 45 24.85 -23.95 31.87
C VAL A 45 26.34 -24.31 32.01
N MET A 46 27.04 -23.72 32.98
CA MET A 46 28.42 -24.11 33.34
C MET A 46 28.51 -25.49 34.02
N LYS A 47 27.40 -26.05 34.54
CA LYS A 47 27.35 -27.46 34.94
C LYS A 47 27.22 -28.29 33.66
N ASN A 48 28.34 -28.69 33.08
CA ASN A 48 28.38 -29.49 31.87
C ASN A 48 27.77 -30.89 32.13
N PRO A 49 26.56 -31.21 31.67
CA PRO A 49 25.98 -32.53 31.86
C PRO A 49 26.40 -33.42 30.69
N GLU A 50 27.09 -34.53 30.96
CA GLU A 50 27.45 -35.52 29.92
C GLU A 50 26.21 -36.11 29.19
N LYS A 51 25.01 -35.93 29.76
CA LYS A 51 23.73 -36.41 29.23
C LYS A 51 22.62 -35.40 29.48
N VAL A 52 21.74 -35.18 28.49
CA VAL A 52 20.52 -34.39 28.67
C VAL A 52 19.57 -35.12 29.63
N ILE A 53 19.17 -34.43 30.68
CA ILE A 53 18.04 -34.80 31.54
C ILE A 53 16.88 -33.83 31.22
N PRO A 54 15.73 -34.27 30.68
CA PRO A 54 14.66 -33.35 30.28
C PRO A 54 14.16 -32.42 31.40
N SER A 55 14.26 -32.83 32.67
CA SER A 55 13.88 -31.99 33.82
C SER A 55 15.02 -31.15 34.41
N ASP A 56 16.27 -31.35 33.98
CA ASP A 56 17.47 -30.73 34.56
C ASP A 56 18.61 -30.60 33.52
N SER A 57 18.40 -29.78 32.48
CA SER A 57 19.42 -29.56 31.43
C SER A 57 19.27 -28.23 30.68
N SER A 58 20.32 -27.89 29.92
CA SER A 58 20.28 -26.88 28.87
C SER A 58 20.44 -27.54 27.50
N SER A 59 19.64 -27.10 26.53
CA SER A 59 19.65 -27.63 25.16
C SER A 59 19.59 -26.51 24.14
N ILE A 60 19.99 -26.78 22.90
CA ILE A 60 19.78 -25.84 21.78
C ILE A 60 18.28 -25.57 21.62
N LYS A 61 17.96 -24.31 21.28
CA LYS A 61 16.72 -23.96 20.61
C LYS A 61 17.03 -23.82 19.11
N PHE A 62 16.37 -24.64 18.29
CA PHE A 62 16.50 -24.57 16.85
C PHE A 62 15.51 -23.53 16.30
N ASP A 63 15.97 -22.73 15.33
CA ASP A 63 15.09 -21.89 14.52
C ASP A 63 14.48 -22.80 13.45
N GLY A 64 13.21 -23.17 13.62
CA GLY A 64 12.55 -24.16 12.79
C GLY A 64 11.03 -24.05 12.77
N ILE A 65 10.43 -24.73 11.80
CA ILE A 65 8.98 -24.82 11.70
C ILE A 65 8.49 -25.71 12.83
N ASN A 66 7.89 -25.09 13.85
CA ASN A 66 7.34 -25.77 15.01
C ASN A 66 6.20 -26.70 14.58
N THR A 67 6.39 -28.00 14.76
CA THR A 67 5.48 -29.08 14.39
C THR A 67 5.13 -29.94 15.58
N SER A 68 3.95 -30.55 15.51
CA SER A 68 3.40 -31.38 16.59
C SER A 68 2.81 -32.63 15.94
N ILE A 69 3.49 -33.75 16.15
CA ILE A 69 3.31 -34.98 15.40
C ILE A 69 2.62 -35.99 16.31
N LYS A 70 1.35 -36.29 16.03
CA LYS A 70 0.51 -37.24 16.77
C LYS A 70 0.27 -38.52 15.97
N LEU A 71 -0.12 -39.58 16.67
CA LEU A 71 -0.63 -40.81 16.05
C LEU A 71 -2.17 -40.76 16.01
N VAL A 72 -2.76 -41.22 14.91
CA VAL A 72 -4.22 -41.31 14.71
C VAL A 72 -4.60 -42.67 14.12
N ASP A 73 -5.88 -43.01 14.18
CA ASP A 73 -6.45 -44.16 13.48
C ASP A 73 -6.89 -43.75 12.08
N GLY A 74 -6.29 -44.39 11.07
CA GLY A 74 -6.60 -44.21 9.65
C GLY A 74 -7.21 -45.48 9.01
N PRO A 75 -7.60 -45.43 7.72
CA PRO A 75 -8.26 -46.54 7.04
C PRO A 75 -7.42 -47.83 6.97
N GLY A 76 -6.09 -47.71 7.00
CA GLY A 76 -5.13 -48.83 6.99
C GLY A 76 -4.62 -49.24 8.37
N GLY A 77 -5.18 -48.71 9.46
CA GLY A 77 -4.65 -48.81 10.82
C GLY A 77 -4.03 -47.50 11.30
N LYS A 78 -3.13 -47.55 12.30
CA LYS A 78 -2.47 -46.35 12.84
C LYS A 78 -1.64 -45.64 11.76
N GLU A 79 -1.68 -44.31 11.74
CA GLU A 79 -0.82 -43.45 10.93
C GLU A 79 -0.47 -42.15 11.67
N PHE A 80 0.60 -41.47 11.25
CA PHE A 80 1.00 -40.17 11.79
C PHE A 80 0.27 -39.01 11.12
N ALA A 81 -0.02 -38.00 11.92
CA ALA A 81 -0.67 -36.77 11.50
C ALA A 81 -0.07 -35.53 12.20
N LEU A 82 -0.15 -34.37 11.56
CA LEU A 82 0.18 -33.08 12.18
C LEU A 82 -1.05 -32.50 12.90
N ASP A 83 -0.82 -31.67 13.92
CA ASP A 83 -1.87 -30.95 14.65
C ASP A 83 -1.37 -29.55 15.02
N ARG A 84 -2.00 -28.46 14.54
CA ARG A 84 -1.60 -27.08 14.90
C ARG A 84 -2.20 -26.61 16.23
N GLY A 85 -2.95 -27.47 16.91
CA GLY A 85 -3.54 -27.19 18.22
C GLY A 85 -4.69 -26.18 18.19
N SER A 86 -5.31 -25.94 17.04
CA SER A 86 -6.56 -25.18 16.96
C SER A 86 -7.73 -25.99 17.52
N VAL A 87 -8.76 -25.27 17.96
CA VAL A 87 -10.10 -25.80 18.24
C VAL A 87 -11.19 -24.93 17.60
N MET A 88 -10.81 -23.92 16.81
CA MET A 88 -11.75 -22.94 16.23
C MET A 88 -12.21 -23.37 14.83
N GLY A 89 -13.53 -23.41 14.63
CA GLY A 89 -14.15 -23.65 13.32
C GLY A 89 -13.72 -24.97 12.65
N LYS A 90 -13.72 -24.97 11.31
CA LYS A 90 -13.29 -26.11 10.48
C LYS A 90 -11.83 -26.49 10.74
N ASN A 91 -10.96 -25.49 10.90
CA ASN A 91 -9.53 -25.70 11.15
C ASN A 91 -9.28 -26.45 12.46
N GLY A 92 -10.04 -26.15 13.52
CA GLY A 92 -10.00 -26.89 14.77
C GLY A 92 -10.44 -28.35 14.64
N GLN A 93 -11.47 -28.62 13.84
CA GLN A 93 -11.92 -29.99 13.57
C GLN A 93 -10.84 -30.80 12.83
N LEU A 94 -10.22 -30.20 11.81
CA LEU A 94 -9.13 -30.82 11.04
C LEU A 94 -7.91 -31.12 11.92
N ASP A 95 -7.50 -30.15 12.75
CA ASP A 95 -6.39 -30.29 13.70
C ASP A 95 -6.66 -31.41 14.73
N ILE A 96 -7.82 -31.43 15.39
CA ILE A 96 -8.17 -32.44 16.42
C ILE A 96 -8.15 -33.85 15.82
N GLN A 97 -8.74 -34.02 14.64
CA GLN A 97 -8.74 -35.27 13.87
C GLN A 97 -7.35 -35.66 13.31
N GLY A 98 -6.36 -34.78 13.40
CA GLY A 98 -5.07 -34.91 12.75
C GLY A 98 -5.10 -34.59 11.25
N LEU A 99 -4.02 -33.96 10.78
CA LEU A 99 -3.72 -33.69 9.38
C LEU A 99 -2.79 -34.79 8.84
N THR A 100 -3.37 -35.80 8.22
CA THR A 100 -2.66 -36.83 7.44
C THR A 100 -2.20 -36.27 6.08
N ILE A 101 -1.35 -37.00 5.35
CA ILE A 101 -0.73 -36.52 4.09
C ILE A 101 -1.77 -36.05 3.05
N ASP A 102 -2.85 -36.80 2.91
CA ASP A 102 -3.99 -36.54 2.02
C ASP A 102 -4.87 -35.36 2.49
N ARG A 103 -4.82 -35.03 3.79
CA ARG A 103 -5.64 -33.98 4.42
C ARG A 103 -4.91 -32.64 4.61
N LEU A 104 -3.61 -32.55 4.33
CA LEU A 104 -2.83 -31.31 4.44
C LEU A 104 -3.45 -30.15 3.64
N SER A 105 -3.86 -30.40 2.39
CA SER A 105 -4.53 -29.41 1.52
C SER A 105 -5.95 -29.04 1.94
N SER A 106 -6.55 -29.75 2.90
CA SER A 106 -7.84 -29.35 3.49
C SER A 106 -7.69 -28.27 4.56
N ARG A 107 -6.47 -28.10 5.12
CA ARG A 107 -6.15 -27.15 6.20
C ARG A 107 -5.30 -25.96 5.74
N PHE A 108 -4.40 -26.20 4.78
CA PHE A 108 -3.49 -25.19 4.23
C PHE A 108 -3.84 -24.93 2.76
N PRO A 109 -3.81 -23.66 2.29
CA PRO A 109 -4.04 -23.35 0.88
C PRO A 109 -2.93 -23.91 -0.02
N GLU A 110 -3.21 -24.00 -1.32
CA GLU A 110 -2.22 -24.44 -2.31
C GLU A 110 -1.01 -23.49 -2.34
N GLY A 111 0.20 -24.05 -2.48
CA GLY A 111 1.47 -23.31 -2.35
C GLY A 111 2.00 -23.17 -0.91
N HIS A 112 1.18 -23.31 0.13
CA HIS A 112 1.59 -23.12 1.53
C HIS A 112 2.65 -24.14 1.98
N GLY A 113 3.77 -23.65 2.54
CA GLY A 113 4.97 -24.47 2.83
C GLY A 113 4.74 -25.70 3.72
N MET A 114 3.81 -25.59 4.68
CA MET A 114 3.36 -26.72 5.52
C MET A 114 2.86 -27.95 4.73
N ILE A 115 2.40 -27.81 3.49
CA ILE A 115 2.03 -28.97 2.65
C ILE A 115 3.30 -29.75 2.25
N ALA A 116 4.37 -29.07 1.86
CA ALA A 116 5.63 -29.70 1.50
C ALA A 116 6.32 -30.29 2.75
N ALA A 117 6.48 -29.49 3.81
CA ALA A 117 7.05 -29.95 5.08
C ALA A 117 6.26 -31.13 5.68
N GLY A 118 4.92 -31.05 5.69
CA GLY A 118 4.05 -32.12 6.17
C GLY A 118 4.19 -33.42 5.38
N LYS A 119 4.32 -33.36 4.05
CA LYS A 119 4.58 -34.53 3.21
C LYS A 119 5.91 -35.21 3.55
N VAL A 120 6.97 -34.43 3.81
CA VAL A 120 8.28 -34.96 4.21
C VAL A 120 8.22 -35.58 5.61
N ILE A 121 7.75 -34.82 6.61
CA ILE A 121 7.66 -35.27 8.01
C ILE A 121 6.83 -36.55 8.10
N LEU A 122 5.58 -36.52 7.64
CA LEU A 122 4.68 -37.66 7.76
C LEU A 122 5.16 -38.84 6.88
N GLY A 123 5.82 -38.59 5.76
CA GLY A 123 6.45 -39.62 4.93
C GLY A 123 7.57 -40.37 5.65
N ILE A 124 8.46 -39.66 6.35
CA ILE A 124 9.52 -40.25 7.18
C ILE A 124 8.91 -41.05 8.34
N PHE A 125 7.98 -40.44 9.08
CA PHE A 125 7.38 -41.03 10.27
C PHE A 125 6.53 -42.27 9.95
N ASN A 126 5.68 -42.22 8.91
CA ASN A 126 4.89 -43.39 8.47
C ASN A 126 5.77 -44.52 7.93
N ARG A 127 6.87 -44.21 7.22
CA ARG A 127 7.86 -45.23 6.79
C ARG A 127 8.56 -45.91 7.96
N ALA A 128 8.76 -45.19 9.07
CA ALA A 128 9.35 -45.73 10.30
C ALA A 128 8.34 -46.45 11.21
N LEU A 129 7.04 -46.16 11.11
CA LEU A 129 5.98 -46.60 12.03
C LEU A 129 6.05 -48.10 12.43
N PRO A 130 6.21 -49.07 11.51
CA PRO A 130 6.29 -50.49 11.88
C PRO A 130 7.49 -50.82 12.79
N LYS A 131 8.56 -50.02 12.73
CA LYS A 131 9.80 -50.21 13.49
C LYS A 131 9.77 -49.50 14.85
N ILE A 132 8.98 -48.44 15.01
CA ILE A 132 8.88 -47.62 16.24
C ILE A 132 7.63 -47.90 17.09
N LYS A 133 6.77 -48.85 16.69
CA LYS A 133 5.54 -49.21 17.44
C LYS A 133 5.78 -49.41 18.95
N LYS A 134 6.83 -50.15 19.33
CA LYS A 134 7.13 -50.43 20.74
C LYS A 134 7.44 -49.15 21.52
N GLU A 135 8.20 -48.24 20.92
CA GLU A 135 8.50 -46.94 21.52
C GLU A 135 7.25 -46.07 21.65
N LEU A 136 6.39 -46.02 20.63
CA LEU A 136 5.12 -45.28 20.69
C LEU A 136 4.16 -45.82 21.77
N GLN A 137 4.20 -47.13 22.04
CA GLN A 137 3.48 -47.74 23.16
C GLN A 137 4.08 -47.31 24.51
N LEU A 138 5.41 -47.28 24.64
CA LEU A 138 6.10 -46.79 25.84
C LEU A 138 5.87 -45.29 26.11
N LEU A 139 5.65 -44.50 25.07
CA LEU A 139 5.25 -43.08 25.19
C LEU A 139 3.74 -42.85 25.38
N GLY A 140 2.91 -43.91 25.43
CA GLY A 140 1.45 -43.80 25.50
C GLY A 140 0.75 -43.36 24.21
N MET A 141 1.49 -42.81 23.24
CA MET A 141 0.99 -42.31 21.94
C MET A 141 0.24 -43.36 21.11
N TRP A 142 0.44 -44.65 21.35
CA TRP A 142 -0.29 -45.70 20.63
C TRP A 142 -1.78 -45.73 20.99
N GLU A 143 -2.12 -45.43 22.24
CA GLU A 143 -3.49 -45.48 22.77
C GLU A 143 -4.11 -44.08 22.92
N ASP A 144 -3.30 -43.05 23.22
CA ASP A 144 -3.79 -41.68 23.43
C ASP A 144 -3.31 -40.70 22.35
N SER A 145 -4.23 -40.30 21.45
CA SER A 145 -3.96 -39.33 20.38
C SER A 145 -3.84 -37.87 20.84
N SER A 146 -4.05 -37.57 22.13
CA SER A 146 -3.75 -36.26 22.71
C SER A 146 -2.25 -36.06 23.01
N ILE A 147 -1.47 -37.14 23.00
CA ILE A 147 -0.01 -37.13 23.15
C ILE A 147 0.65 -36.98 21.77
N PHE A 148 1.66 -36.10 21.70
CA PHE A 148 2.38 -35.81 20.46
C PHE A 148 3.88 -35.58 20.71
N LEU A 149 4.68 -35.81 19.67
CA LEU A 149 6.07 -35.40 19.64
C LEU A 149 6.13 -33.92 19.26
N ASN A 150 6.75 -33.10 20.12
CA ASN A 150 6.99 -31.69 19.84
C ASN A 150 8.34 -31.57 19.11
N SER A 151 8.34 -31.01 17.90
CA SER A 151 9.52 -31.01 17.04
C SER A 151 9.67 -29.74 16.20
N ASP A 152 10.90 -29.36 15.90
CA ASP A 152 11.19 -28.41 14.83
C ASP A 152 11.56 -29.13 13.55
N PHE A 153 10.97 -28.70 12.44
CA PHE A 153 11.38 -29.07 11.10
C PHE A 153 12.29 -27.96 10.56
N VAL A 154 13.54 -28.30 10.28
CA VAL A 154 14.56 -27.40 9.76
C VAL A 154 14.83 -27.75 8.31
N TRP A 155 14.56 -26.79 7.43
CA TRP A 155 14.95 -26.83 6.03
C TRP A 155 16.00 -25.73 5.84
N SER A 156 17.22 -26.10 5.45
CA SER A 156 18.40 -25.22 5.30
C SER A 156 18.19 -23.96 4.44
N LYS A 157 17.10 -23.93 3.66
CA LYS A 157 16.73 -22.86 2.72
C LYS A 157 15.64 -21.91 3.22
N THR A 158 14.90 -22.23 4.29
CA THR A 158 13.69 -21.49 4.70
C THR A 158 13.78 -20.76 6.04
N ASN A 159 14.86 -20.98 6.79
CA ASN A 159 14.98 -20.52 8.17
C ASN A 159 15.88 -19.27 8.25
N VAL A 160 15.74 -18.47 9.32
CA VAL A 160 16.61 -17.30 9.54
C VAL A 160 18.05 -17.78 9.78
N VAL A 161 18.19 -18.88 10.53
CA VAL A 161 19.44 -19.62 10.65
C VAL A 161 19.60 -20.54 9.45
N LYS A 162 20.68 -20.34 8.68
CA LYS A 162 21.08 -21.26 7.60
C LYS A 162 21.87 -22.43 8.17
N TYR A 163 21.16 -23.49 8.54
CA TYR A 163 21.78 -24.75 8.92
C TYR A 163 22.43 -25.43 7.71
N PRO A 164 23.57 -26.13 7.88
CA PRO A 164 24.30 -26.76 6.77
C PRO A 164 23.59 -28.00 6.20
N GLU A 165 22.54 -28.48 6.86
CA GLU A 165 21.79 -29.68 6.52
C GLU A 165 20.31 -29.56 6.91
N ASP A 166 19.48 -30.40 6.30
CA ASP A 166 18.05 -30.48 6.57
C ASP A 166 17.78 -31.52 7.68
N PHE A 167 16.97 -31.18 8.70
CA PHE A 167 16.72 -32.08 9.82
C PHE A 167 15.37 -31.90 10.52
N ILE A 168 14.98 -32.92 11.29
CA ILE A 168 13.88 -32.85 12.26
C ILE A 168 14.47 -32.99 13.66
N ALA A 169 14.26 -31.99 14.51
CA ALA A 169 14.68 -32.02 15.92
C ALA A 169 13.48 -32.32 16.82
N ILE A 170 13.48 -33.46 17.49
CA ILE A 170 12.42 -33.88 18.43
C ILE A 170 12.80 -33.41 19.84
N HIS A 171 12.09 -32.40 20.35
CA HIS A 171 12.40 -31.72 21.61
C HIS A 171 11.88 -32.43 22.86
N GLY A 172 10.84 -33.26 22.71
CA GLY A 172 10.16 -33.87 23.83
C GLY A 172 8.79 -34.42 23.46
N VAL A 173 8.09 -34.91 24.47
CA VAL A 173 6.74 -35.44 24.37
C VAL A 173 5.80 -34.50 25.11
N ASN A 174 4.77 -34.03 24.42
CA ASN A 174 3.77 -33.11 24.96
C ASN A 174 2.39 -33.77 24.91
N GLN A 175 1.49 -33.31 25.78
CA GLN A 175 0.09 -33.69 25.75
C GLN A 175 -0.78 -32.44 25.70
N PHE A 176 -1.81 -32.47 24.85
CA PHE A 176 -2.79 -31.40 24.80
C PHE A 176 -3.55 -31.26 26.12
N TYR A 177 -3.96 -30.04 26.45
CA TYR A 177 -5.01 -29.81 27.44
C TYR A 177 -6.36 -29.90 26.77
N GLU A 178 -7.34 -30.45 27.47
CA GLU A 178 -8.73 -30.46 27.02
C GLU A 178 -9.22 -29.04 26.71
N LYS A 179 -10.11 -28.92 25.72
CA LYS A 179 -10.80 -27.67 25.41
C LYS A 179 -12.08 -27.92 24.62
N GLN A 180 -13.21 -27.50 25.18
CA GLN A 180 -14.45 -27.32 24.43
C GLN A 180 -14.43 -25.96 23.72
N HIS A 181 -14.86 -25.92 22.46
CA HIS A 181 -15.23 -24.67 21.79
C HIS A 181 -16.34 -24.92 20.75
N LYS A 182 -17.52 -24.34 20.98
CA LYS A 182 -18.74 -24.60 20.19
C LYS A 182 -18.97 -26.11 20.08
N ASN A 183 -18.90 -26.67 18.87
CA ASN A 183 -19.11 -28.10 18.60
C ASN A 183 -17.81 -28.93 18.60
N ASN A 184 -16.65 -28.29 18.72
CA ASN A 184 -15.35 -28.98 18.75
C ASN A 184 -14.94 -29.28 20.19
N TYR A 185 -14.66 -30.55 20.48
CA TYR A 185 -14.01 -30.99 21.71
C TYR A 185 -12.61 -31.52 21.39
N ARG A 186 -11.58 -30.94 22.00
CA ARG A 186 -10.22 -31.49 22.01
C ARG A 186 -10.03 -32.30 23.29
N PRO A 187 -9.76 -33.62 23.22
CA PRO A 187 -9.40 -34.42 24.39
C PRO A 187 -7.97 -34.11 24.84
N GLY A 188 -7.67 -34.40 26.12
CA GLY A 188 -6.35 -34.22 26.70
C GLY A 188 -6.39 -34.13 28.23
N LEU A 189 -5.32 -33.61 28.82
CA LEU A 189 -5.23 -33.36 30.26
C LEU A 189 -6.20 -32.28 30.71
N ILE A 190 -6.68 -32.37 31.95
CA ILE A 190 -7.48 -31.30 32.58
C ILE A 190 -6.68 -29.99 32.54
N ARG A 191 -7.32 -28.94 32.03
CA ARG A 191 -6.69 -27.63 31.84
C ARG A 191 -6.49 -26.93 33.20
N PRO A 192 -5.24 -26.66 33.63
CA PRO A 192 -5.01 -26.01 34.91
C PRO A 192 -5.46 -24.53 34.86
N SER A 193 -6.03 -24.06 35.96
CA SER A 193 -6.24 -22.64 36.20
C SER A 193 -5.01 -21.98 36.80
N ASP A 194 -4.75 -20.76 36.35
CA ASP A 194 -3.81 -19.83 36.95
C ASP A 194 -4.23 -19.50 38.39
N ARG A 195 -3.27 -19.53 39.32
CA ARG A 195 -3.55 -19.43 40.77
C ARG A 195 -4.02 -18.05 41.19
N ASP A 196 -3.52 -17.00 40.54
CA ASP A 196 -3.71 -15.61 40.97
C ASP A 196 -4.96 -15.00 40.32
N THR A 197 -5.29 -15.42 39.09
CA THR A 197 -6.45 -14.95 38.34
C THR A 197 -7.64 -15.91 38.32
N GLY A 198 -7.44 -17.18 38.72
CA GLY A 198 -8.45 -18.25 38.64
C GLY A 198 -8.78 -18.72 37.22
N LYS A 199 -8.21 -18.09 36.19
CA LYS A 199 -8.54 -18.33 34.78
C LYS A 199 -7.80 -19.56 34.22
N PRO A 200 -8.42 -20.40 33.38
CA PRO A 200 -7.74 -21.50 32.70
C PRO A 200 -6.54 -21.01 31.88
N THR A 201 -5.44 -21.78 31.87
CA THR A 201 -4.23 -21.43 31.12
C THR A 201 -4.51 -21.22 29.63
N LYS A 202 -3.93 -20.16 29.04
CA LYS A 202 -3.92 -19.92 27.59
C LYS A 202 -3.08 -20.97 26.82
N SER A 203 -2.18 -21.72 27.47
CA SER A 203 -1.36 -22.76 26.84
C SER A 203 -2.22 -23.89 26.22
N LYS A 204 -1.86 -24.36 25.02
CA LYS A 204 -2.58 -25.44 24.31
C LYS A 204 -2.27 -26.83 24.87
N ALA A 205 -1.02 -27.04 25.28
CA ALA A 205 -0.44 -28.31 25.72
C ALA A 205 0.56 -28.07 26.85
N THR A 206 1.11 -29.16 27.40
CA THR A 206 2.29 -29.17 28.29
C THR A 206 3.25 -30.28 27.87
N GLU A 207 4.54 -30.10 28.14
CA GLU A 207 5.51 -31.21 28.15
C GLU A 207 5.11 -32.19 29.27
N ILE A 208 5.22 -33.49 29.02
CA ILE A 208 4.96 -34.58 29.97
C ILE A 208 6.24 -35.35 30.26
N SER A 209 6.27 -36.16 31.32
CA SER A 209 7.44 -36.99 31.63
C SER A 209 7.56 -38.16 30.63
N TYR A 210 8.77 -38.41 30.14
CA TYR A 210 9.10 -39.52 29.24
C TYR A 210 10.52 -40.04 29.53
N ASP A 211 10.82 -41.28 29.13
CA ASP A 211 12.18 -41.83 29.17
C ASP A 211 13.01 -41.30 27.96
N PRO A 212 14.11 -40.56 28.17
CA PRO A 212 14.95 -40.05 27.08
C PRO A 212 15.47 -41.15 26.15
N ASN A 213 15.72 -42.36 26.67
CA ASN A 213 16.21 -43.49 25.89
C ASN A 213 15.18 -43.96 24.84
N VAL A 214 13.89 -43.74 25.10
CA VAL A 214 12.81 -44.05 24.14
C VAL A 214 12.81 -43.07 22.98
N LEU A 215 13.01 -41.77 23.23
CA LEU A 215 13.19 -40.79 22.15
C LEU A 215 14.48 -41.05 21.35
N GLU A 216 15.58 -41.43 22.00
CA GLU A 216 16.83 -41.75 21.31
C GLU A 216 16.69 -43.03 20.45
N SER A 217 15.93 -44.04 20.90
CA SER A 217 15.54 -45.19 20.08
C SER A 217 14.71 -44.76 18.87
N ILE A 218 13.69 -43.91 19.07
CA ILE A 218 12.87 -43.34 17.98
C ILE A 218 13.75 -42.64 16.95
N LYS A 219 14.67 -41.76 17.37
CA LYS A 219 15.64 -41.08 16.50
C LYS A 219 16.47 -42.07 15.69
N SER A 220 17.07 -43.08 16.33
CA SER A 220 17.92 -44.08 15.65
C SER A 220 17.16 -44.86 14.56
N LYS A 221 15.84 -45.03 14.73
CA LYS A 221 14.95 -45.74 13.81
C LYS A 221 14.40 -44.82 12.71
N LEU A 222 14.02 -43.59 13.05
CA LEU A 222 13.62 -42.54 12.09
C LEU A 222 14.77 -42.17 11.16
N ALA A 223 16.01 -42.06 11.66
CA ALA A 223 17.19 -41.72 10.86
C ALA A 223 17.40 -42.68 9.67
N LYS A 224 16.96 -43.95 9.78
CA LYS A 224 17.01 -44.90 8.66
C LYS A 224 15.99 -44.62 7.57
N ALA A 225 14.84 -44.03 7.91
CA ALA A 225 13.82 -43.60 6.95
C ALA A 225 14.08 -42.18 6.42
N ALA A 226 14.66 -41.31 7.24
CA ALA A 226 14.94 -39.91 6.91
C ALA A 226 16.04 -39.73 5.84
N LYS A 227 16.99 -40.67 5.75
CA LYS A 227 17.99 -40.74 4.68
C LYS A 227 17.38 -40.72 3.27
N ASP A 228 16.25 -41.39 3.06
CA ASP A 228 15.56 -41.44 1.77
C ASP A 228 14.98 -40.06 1.35
N TYR A 229 14.91 -39.11 2.28
CA TYR A 229 14.43 -37.74 2.08
C TYR A 229 15.57 -36.71 2.16
N ASN A 230 16.82 -37.14 2.37
CA ASN A 230 17.97 -36.27 2.69
C ASN A 230 17.80 -35.46 4.00
N PHE A 231 17.13 -36.05 5.00
CA PHE A 231 16.96 -35.45 6.33
C PHE A 231 17.74 -36.19 7.42
N ASN A 232 18.35 -35.44 8.33
CA ASN A 232 18.85 -35.95 9.60
C ASN A 232 17.79 -35.87 10.71
N ILE A 233 17.97 -36.65 11.78
CA ILE A 233 17.06 -36.66 12.93
C ILE A 233 17.86 -36.35 14.20
N TYR A 234 17.48 -35.26 14.84
CA TYR A 234 17.98 -34.85 16.14
C TYR A 234 16.93 -35.09 17.22
N THR A 235 17.42 -35.23 18.44
CA THR A 235 16.67 -35.20 19.69
C THR A 235 17.07 -33.92 20.42
N VAL A 236 16.88 -33.86 21.74
CA VAL A 236 17.38 -32.74 22.55
C VAL A 236 18.90 -32.70 22.47
N VAL A 237 19.46 -31.68 21.81
CA VAL A 237 20.92 -31.49 21.69
C VAL A 237 21.42 -30.67 22.87
N ALA A 238 22.30 -31.26 23.70
CA ALA A 238 22.88 -30.59 24.87
C ALA A 238 23.76 -29.39 24.46
N THR A 239 23.78 -28.37 25.31
CA THR A 239 24.80 -27.32 25.26
C THR A 239 25.84 -27.51 26.36
N ALA A 240 27.10 -27.20 26.05
CA ALA A 240 28.24 -27.27 26.96
C ALA A 240 29.02 -25.95 26.92
N PRO A 241 29.76 -25.58 27.99
CA PRO A 241 30.65 -24.43 27.95
C PRO A 241 31.82 -24.65 26.99
N LYS A 242 32.26 -23.58 26.30
CA LYS A 242 33.44 -23.62 25.42
C LYS A 242 34.69 -24.05 26.18
N GLN A 243 35.60 -24.76 25.50
CA GLN A 243 36.79 -25.36 26.12
C GLN A 243 37.64 -24.31 26.85
N GLY A 244 38.00 -24.58 28.10
CA GLY A 244 38.81 -23.68 28.94
C GLY A 244 38.03 -22.56 29.66
N LEU A 245 36.74 -22.37 29.37
CA LEU A 245 35.91 -21.39 30.05
C LEU A 245 35.71 -21.76 31.54
N ARG A 246 36.00 -20.82 32.45
CA ARG A 246 35.88 -21.04 33.91
C ARG A 246 34.62 -20.43 34.52
N LYS A 247 34.20 -19.26 34.03
CA LYS A 247 32.96 -18.56 34.39
C LYS A 247 32.46 -17.77 33.18
N ILE A 248 31.14 -17.59 33.08
CA ILE A 248 30.53 -16.55 32.25
C ILE A 248 30.54 -15.26 33.08
N SER A 249 30.89 -14.11 32.48
CA SER A 249 31.03 -12.85 33.20
C SER A 249 30.23 -11.74 32.53
N PHE A 250 29.24 -11.18 33.23
CA PHE A 250 28.43 -10.08 32.69
C PHE A 250 29.06 -8.69 32.89
N GLU A 251 30.24 -8.59 33.50
CA GLU A 251 30.92 -7.33 33.85
C GLU A 251 30.99 -6.35 32.66
N ASN A 252 31.36 -6.83 31.47
CA ASN A 252 31.44 -6.03 30.23
C ASN A 252 30.07 -5.55 29.73
N VAL A 253 29.06 -6.41 29.82
CA VAL A 253 27.68 -6.09 29.37
C VAL A 253 27.03 -5.10 30.34
N LEU A 254 27.23 -5.28 31.64
CA LEU A 254 26.68 -4.42 32.69
C LEU A 254 27.34 -3.03 32.74
N SER A 255 28.54 -2.87 32.18
CA SER A 255 29.22 -1.57 32.07
C SER A 255 28.80 -0.76 30.83
N GLN A 256 28.10 -1.35 29.86
CA GLN A 256 27.66 -0.64 28.65
C GLN A 256 26.71 0.52 28.99
N PRO A 257 26.90 1.73 28.43
CA PRO A 257 26.01 2.86 28.64
C PRO A 257 24.70 2.68 27.88
N VAL A 258 23.58 2.98 28.54
CA VAL A 258 22.24 3.00 27.95
C VAL A 258 21.63 4.38 28.21
N THR A 259 21.47 5.13 27.13
CA THR A 259 20.88 6.48 27.14
C THR A 259 19.39 6.40 26.82
N ILE A 260 18.57 7.08 27.62
CA ILE A 260 17.13 7.25 27.37
C ILE A 260 16.80 8.73 27.29
N LYS A 261 16.08 9.11 26.23
CA LYS A 261 15.65 10.49 25.97
C LYS A 261 14.23 10.73 26.50
N PHE A 262 14.13 11.55 27.54
CA PHE A 262 12.86 12.09 28.06
C PHE A 262 12.61 13.46 27.44
N GLN A 263 11.42 14.04 27.64
CA GLN A 263 10.99 15.28 26.98
C GLN A 263 11.96 16.46 27.20
N GLU A 264 12.50 16.61 28.41
CA GLU A 264 13.35 17.75 28.81
C GLU A 264 14.80 17.36 29.16
N LYS A 265 15.15 16.07 29.08
CA LYS A 265 16.47 15.56 29.51
C LYS A 265 16.81 14.20 28.92
N GLU A 266 18.10 13.97 28.69
CA GLU A 266 18.63 12.63 28.44
C GLU A 266 19.22 12.05 29.73
N ILE A 267 18.95 10.78 30.02
CA ILE A 267 19.55 10.06 31.15
C ILE A 267 20.38 8.91 30.61
N THR A 268 21.68 8.95 30.87
CA THR A 268 22.62 7.86 30.58
C THR A 268 23.04 7.20 31.89
N ASN A 269 22.75 5.91 32.04
CA ASN A 269 23.32 5.06 33.07
C ASN A 269 23.88 3.79 32.41
N THR A 270 24.78 3.08 33.07
CA THR A 270 25.16 1.74 32.61
C THR A 270 24.00 0.76 32.75
N LEU A 271 23.98 -0.31 31.95
CA LEU A 271 22.95 -1.35 32.06
C LEU A 271 22.86 -1.94 33.48
N GLY A 272 24.00 -2.13 34.15
CA GLY A 272 24.06 -2.56 35.55
C GLY A 272 23.48 -1.56 36.54
N GLN A 273 23.64 -0.25 36.31
CA GLN A 273 22.99 0.79 37.11
C GLN A 273 21.48 0.80 36.89
N TRP A 274 21.00 0.69 35.65
CA TRP A 274 19.57 0.57 35.34
C TRP A 274 18.93 -0.66 36.01
N LEU A 275 19.54 -1.84 35.92
CA LEU A 275 19.02 -3.06 36.54
C LEU A 275 19.03 -3.01 38.09
N ASN A 276 19.94 -2.24 38.69
CA ASN A 276 20.00 -2.06 40.13
C ASN A 276 19.10 -0.92 40.67
N ASN A 277 18.51 -0.11 39.78
CA ASN A 277 17.61 0.98 40.15
C ASN A 277 16.24 0.44 40.60
N SER A 278 15.77 0.85 41.79
CA SER A 278 14.48 0.44 42.34
C SER A 278 13.26 0.92 41.53
N SER A 279 13.40 1.91 40.65
CA SER A 279 12.33 2.34 39.74
C SER A 279 12.12 1.38 38.56
N VAL A 280 13.10 0.52 38.26
CA VAL A 280 13.05 -0.44 37.14
C VAL A 280 12.36 -1.74 37.58
N GLN A 281 11.04 -1.74 37.43
CA GLN A 281 10.11 -2.82 37.78
C GLN A 281 9.56 -3.47 36.52
N ASN A 282 9.42 -4.79 36.52
CA ASN A 282 8.88 -5.55 35.39
C ASN A 282 7.42 -5.11 35.13
N PRO A 283 7.10 -4.52 33.97
CA PRO A 283 5.73 -4.06 33.72
C PRO A 283 4.77 -5.22 33.42
N LYS A 284 5.25 -6.47 33.30
CA LYS A 284 4.45 -7.69 33.06
C LYS A 284 3.50 -7.53 31.86
N THR A 285 2.21 -7.33 32.11
CA THR A 285 1.14 -7.16 31.12
C THR A 285 0.59 -5.73 31.04
N GLN A 286 1.24 -4.76 31.70
CA GLN A 286 0.85 -3.35 31.66
C GLN A 286 1.04 -2.78 30.25
N MET A 287 0.14 -1.87 29.89
CA MET A 287 0.07 -1.22 28.59
C MET A 287 0.56 0.23 28.69
N VAL A 288 1.09 0.74 27.59
CA VAL A 288 1.33 2.17 27.37
C VAL A 288 0.55 2.63 26.14
N THR A 289 0.23 3.92 26.07
CA THR A 289 -0.50 4.52 24.95
C THR A 289 0.47 5.32 24.06
N LEU A 290 0.58 4.90 22.80
CA LEU A 290 1.40 5.57 21.80
C LEU A 290 0.80 6.91 21.39
N SER A 291 1.62 7.82 20.87
CA SER A 291 1.22 9.15 20.37
C SER A 291 0.12 9.12 19.29
N ASP A 292 0.00 8.02 18.53
CA ASP A 292 -1.09 7.75 17.58
C ASP A 292 -2.39 7.20 18.22
N GLY A 293 -2.43 7.09 19.55
CA GLY A 293 -3.57 6.59 20.33
C GLY A 293 -3.67 5.07 20.45
N ARG A 294 -2.79 4.29 19.82
CA ARG A 294 -2.76 2.82 19.98
C ARG A 294 -2.24 2.42 21.36
N LYS A 295 -2.86 1.42 21.98
CA LYS A 295 -2.34 0.80 23.20
C LYS A 295 -1.48 -0.41 22.88
N VAL A 296 -0.27 -0.45 23.42
CA VAL A 296 0.69 -1.55 23.25
C VAL A 296 1.25 -1.99 24.60
N GLY A 297 1.64 -3.26 24.72
CA GLY A 297 2.34 -3.73 25.92
C GLY A 297 3.62 -2.95 26.16
N ALA A 298 3.87 -2.53 27.40
CA ALA A 298 5.10 -1.86 27.79
C ALA A 298 6.33 -2.75 27.49
N LEU A 299 6.22 -4.05 27.78
CA LEU A 299 7.22 -5.08 27.48
C LEU A 299 7.12 -5.60 26.02
N SER A 300 6.91 -4.70 25.07
CA SER A 300 6.83 -5.05 23.65
C SER A 300 8.12 -4.72 22.90
N LYS A 301 8.38 -5.50 21.85
CA LYS A 301 9.50 -5.30 20.93
C LYS A 301 9.48 -3.90 20.29
N LEU A 302 8.29 -3.36 20.00
CA LEU A 302 8.13 -2.01 19.44
C LEU A 302 8.69 -0.94 20.39
N ILE A 303 8.22 -0.93 21.64
CA ILE A 303 8.70 0.02 22.67
C ILE A 303 10.21 -0.09 22.85
N PHE A 304 10.74 -1.32 22.94
CA PHE A 304 12.18 -1.56 23.01
C PHE A 304 12.93 -1.01 21.78
N GLN A 305 12.49 -1.33 20.56
CA GLN A 305 13.17 -0.90 19.32
C GLN A 305 13.14 0.62 19.14
N THR A 306 12.02 1.28 19.45
CA THR A 306 11.91 2.73 19.29
C THR A 306 12.76 3.48 20.32
N ILE A 307 12.76 3.07 21.59
CA ILE A 307 13.56 3.73 22.64
C ILE A 307 15.06 3.46 22.44
N MET A 308 15.46 2.22 22.15
CA MET A 308 16.87 1.90 21.88
C MET A 308 17.36 2.42 20.52
N GLY A 309 16.45 2.70 19.59
CA GLY A 309 16.72 3.45 18.36
C GLY A 309 16.94 4.96 18.59
N GLY A 310 16.81 5.44 19.83
CA GLY A 310 17.12 6.82 20.21
C GLY A 310 15.98 7.82 20.07
N ALA A 311 14.74 7.37 19.80
CA ALA A 311 13.58 8.25 19.75
C ALA A 311 13.20 8.75 21.16
N PRO A 312 12.81 10.03 21.31
CA PRO A 312 12.39 10.57 22.61
C PRO A 312 11.00 10.08 23.01
N LEU A 313 10.80 9.90 24.31
CA LEU A 313 9.53 9.40 24.86
C LEU A 313 8.33 10.31 24.54
N SER A 314 8.54 11.61 24.31
CA SER A 314 7.53 12.58 23.83
C SER A 314 6.95 12.25 22.46
N GLU A 315 7.76 11.71 21.54
CA GLU A 315 7.31 11.36 20.19
C GLU A 315 6.63 9.98 20.18
N LEU A 316 7.05 9.10 21.09
CA LEU A 316 6.52 7.74 21.20
C LEU A 316 5.19 7.66 21.96
N LEU A 317 5.01 8.42 23.04
CA LEU A 317 3.90 8.25 23.99
C LEU A 317 2.92 9.42 23.95
N MET A 318 1.62 9.12 24.10
CA MET A 318 0.56 10.13 24.21
C MET A 318 0.49 10.76 25.61
N ASP A 319 0.84 10.01 26.65
CA ASP A 319 0.86 10.48 28.03
C ASP A 319 2.29 10.33 28.61
N ALA A 320 2.80 11.42 29.20
CA ALA A 320 4.08 11.40 29.90
C ALA A 320 4.08 10.46 31.12
N SER A 321 2.91 10.15 31.70
CA SER A 321 2.78 9.21 32.83
C SER A 321 3.23 7.79 32.49
N ASP A 322 3.06 7.37 31.22
CA ASP A 322 3.48 6.05 30.70
C ASP A 322 5.01 5.93 30.54
N SER A 323 5.76 7.04 30.64
CA SER A 323 7.22 7.07 30.40
C SER A 323 8.00 6.02 31.19
N GLN A 324 7.72 5.88 32.48
CA GLN A 324 8.44 4.92 33.33
C GLN A 324 8.10 3.46 32.97
N LEU A 325 6.88 3.19 32.52
CA LEU A 325 6.47 1.86 32.06
C LEU A 325 7.19 1.48 30.77
N ALA A 326 7.25 2.41 29.80
CA ALA A 326 7.95 2.22 28.53
C ALA A 326 9.46 2.02 28.74
N VAL A 327 10.09 2.84 29.59
CA VAL A 327 11.49 2.70 30.05
C VAL A 327 11.73 1.32 30.66
N ASN A 328 10.88 0.89 31.58
CA ASN A 328 11.02 -0.40 32.25
C ASN A 328 10.92 -1.55 31.23
N GLY A 329 9.96 -1.49 30.31
CA GLY A 329 9.83 -2.46 29.22
C GLY A 329 11.09 -2.55 28.36
N ALA A 330 11.60 -1.41 27.88
CA ALA A 330 12.80 -1.35 27.05
C ALA A 330 14.05 -1.87 27.78
N ILE A 331 14.29 -1.48 29.03
CA ILE A 331 15.43 -1.95 29.83
C ILE A 331 15.35 -3.47 30.06
N PHE A 332 14.18 -4.03 30.40
CA PHE A 332 14.02 -5.47 30.58
C PHE A 332 14.28 -6.26 29.29
N TYR A 333 13.83 -5.74 28.15
CA TYR A 333 14.02 -6.36 26.85
C TYR A 333 15.49 -6.30 26.42
N HIS A 334 16.13 -5.13 26.55
CA HIS A 334 17.54 -4.92 26.24
C HIS A 334 18.46 -5.77 27.14
N ALA A 335 18.23 -5.78 28.45
CA ALA A 335 18.98 -6.63 29.37
C ALA A 335 18.85 -8.12 29.02
N THR A 336 17.65 -8.56 28.63
CA THR A 336 17.40 -9.95 28.22
C THR A 336 18.11 -10.32 26.92
N GLN A 337 18.24 -9.37 25.99
CA GLN A 337 19.03 -9.52 24.78
C GLN A 337 20.53 -9.61 25.09
N GLU A 338 21.12 -8.60 25.73
CA GLU A 338 22.58 -8.51 25.92
C GLU A 338 23.13 -9.57 26.89
N LEU A 339 22.47 -9.79 28.04
CA LEU A 339 22.88 -10.87 28.96
C LEU A 339 22.66 -12.26 28.33
N GLY A 340 21.70 -12.37 27.40
CA GLY A 340 21.49 -13.55 26.58
C GLY A 340 22.65 -13.82 25.63
N LYS A 341 23.16 -12.80 24.92
CA LYS A 341 24.31 -12.93 24.01
C LYS A 341 25.55 -13.46 24.73
N GLU A 342 25.87 -12.92 25.91
CA GLU A 342 27.03 -13.33 26.69
C GLU A 342 26.97 -14.81 27.10
N ILE A 343 25.77 -15.33 27.43
CA ILE A 343 25.57 -16.77 27.63
C ILE A 343 25.77 -17.54 26.32
N LEU A 344 25.17 -17.13 25.20
CA LEU A 344 25.27 -17.86 23.93
C LEU A 344 26.71 -17.88 23.39
N ALA A 345 27.43 -16.77 23.44
CA ALA A 345 28.84 -16.68 23.04
C ALA A 345 29.77 -17.59 23.86
N SER A 346 29.36 -17.93 25.09
CA SER A 346 30.08 -18.80 26.02
C SER A 346 29.84 -20.31 25.80
N LEU A 347 28.88 -20.69 24.94
CA LEU A 347 28.43 -22.08 24.79
C LEU A 347 28.76 -22.66 23.41
N THR A 348 28.88 -23.99 23.40
CA THR A 348 29.06 -24.85 22.23
C THR A 348 28.16 -26.07 22.31
N SER A 349 28.13 -26.86 21.25
CA SER A 349 27.28 -28.05 21.11
C SER A 349 27.85 -29.04 20.09
N PRO A 350 27.33 -30.29 20.03
CA PRO A 350 27.67 -31.24 18.97
C PRO A 350 27.35 -30.80 17.53
N VAL A 351 26.57 -29.72 17.34
CA VAL A 351 26.20 -29.18 16.00
C VAL A 351 26.78 -27.79 15.74
N GLY A 352 27.65 -27.28 16.63
CA GLY A 352 28.33 -26.00 16.46
C GLY A 352 28.31 -25.11 17.71
N ASP A 353 29.03 -23.99 17.61
CA ASP A 353 29.00 -22.92 18.60
C ASP A 353 27.68 -22.14 18.54
N LEU A 354 27.16 -21.71 19.69
CA LEU A 354 25.86 -21.05 19.77
C LEU A 354 25.86 -19.63 19.18
N ALA A 355 27.02 -18.98 19.13
CA ALA A 355 27.22 -17.66 18.51
C ALA A 355 28.69 -17.47 18.08
N GLY A 356 28.93 -16.53 17.17
CA GLY A 356 30.27 -16.18 16.67
C GLY A 356 30.81 -17.08 15.55
N THR A 357 29.92 -17.72 14.79
CA THR A 357 30.24 -18.54 13.61
C THR A 357 29.24 -18.25 12.48
N ASP A 358 29.47 -18.82 11.30
CA ASP A 358 28.54 -18.71 10.15
C ASP A 358 27.15 -19.34 10.39
N VAL A 359 26.98 -20.09 11.48
CA VAL A 359 25.71 -20.73 11.89
C VAL A 359 25.36 -20.29 13.32
N GLU A 360 24.79 -19.10 13.47
CA GLU A 360 24.25 -18.63 14.76
C GLU A 360 22.95 -19.38 15.09
N HIS A 361 22.93 -20.19 16.15
CA HIS A 361 21.71 -20.87 16.59
C HIS A 361 20.70 -19.89 17.22
N GLU A 362 19.39 -20.19 17.18
CA GLU A 362 18.35 -19.30 17.75
C GLU A 362 18.58 -19.00 19.24
N GLY A 363 19.13 -19.98 19.96
CA GLY A 363 19.53 -19.83 21.34
C GLY A 363 19.52 -21.15 22.10
N ILE A 364 19.17 -21.09 23.38
CA ILE A 364 19.05 -22.25 24.26
C ILE A 364 17.71 -22.31 24.99
N VAL A 365 17.35 -23.52 25.42
CA VAL A 365 16.22 -23.83 26.29
C VAL A 365 16.77 -24.34 27.62
N LEU A 366 16.35 -23.70 28.72
CA LEU A 366 16.65 -24.10 30.08
C LEU A 366 15.48 -24.87 30.67
N ARG A 367 15.75 -26.07 31.20
CA ARG A 367 14.77 -26.89 31.92
C ARG A 367 15.32 -27.21 33.31
N ASN A 368 14.78 -26.54 34.32
CA ASN A 368 14.90 -26.93 35.73
C ASN A 368 13.75 -26.30 36.53
N LYS A 369 12.83 -27.15 37.02
CA LYS A 369 11.62 -26.72 37.74
C LYS A 369 11.90 -25.87 38.98
N LYS A 370 13.01 -26.13 39.68
CA LYS A 370 13.40 -25.45 40.93
C LYS A 370 14.08 -24.10 40.69
N LEU A 371 14.82 -23.95 39.59
CA LEU A 371 15.58 -22.73 39.28
C LEU A 371 14.82 -21.76 38.37
N PHE A 372 14.04 -22.28 37.42
CA PHE A 372 13.43 -21.49 36.35
C PHE A 372 11.89 -21.58 36.30
N GLY A 373 11.30 -22.50 37.06
CA GLY A 373 9.85 -22.71 37.13
C GLY A 373 9.34 -23.88 36.27
N GLU A 374 8.04 -24.13 36.33
CA GLU A 374 7.38 -25.29 35.70
C GLU A 374 7.53 -25.39 34.18
N LYS A 375 7.77 -24.26 33.50
CA LYS A 375 7.83 -24.18 32.03
C LYS A 375 9.28 -24.02 31.56
N PRO A 376 9.67 -24.62 30.42
CA PRO A 376 10.96 -24.33 29.79
C PRO A 376 11.12 -22.84 29.48
N VAL A 377 12.30 -22.29 29.75
CA VAL A 377 12.65 -20.89 29.52
C VAL A 377 13.67 -20.78 28.40
N LYS A 378 13.41 -19.96 27.38
CA LYS A 378 14.33 -19.74 26.25
C LYS A 378 15.22 -18.52 26.47
N ILE A 379 16.50 -18.62 26.11
CA ILE A 379 17.45 -17.51 26.02
C ILE A 379 17.93 -17.44 24.57
N THR A 380 17.59 -16.36 23.87
CA THR A 380 17.80 -16.24 22.42
C THR A 380 18.73 -15.10 21.99
N GLY A 381 19.28 -14.31 22.94
CA GLY A 381 20.15 -13.19 22.62
C GLY A 381 19.54 -12.26 21.57
N ASP A 382 20.25 -12.02 20.46
CA ASP A 382 19.76 -11.21 19.34
C ASP A 382 18.48 -11.73 18.66
N PHE A 383 18.21 -13.04 18.70
CA PHE A 383 17.02 -13.61 18.04
C PHE A 383 15.70 -13.06 18.62
N ILE A 384 15.71 -12.56 19.85
CA ILE A 384 14.57 -11.82 20.44
C ILE A 384 14.18 -10.56 19.63
N THR A 385 15.09 -10.08 18.78
CA THR A 385 14.88 -8.97 17.85
C THR A 385 14.89 -9.42 16.38
N ARG A 386 15.61 -10.48 16.02
CA ARG A 386 15.69 -10.97 14.62
C ARG A 386 14.52 -11.86 14.17
N GLY A 387 13.74 -12.45 15.09
CA GLY A 387 12.60 -13.35 14.78
C GLY A 387 11.41 -12.76 13.98
N ASP A 388 11.53 -11.53 13.47
CA ASP A 388 10.59 -10.97 12.47
C ASP A 388 11.13 -11.13 11.03
N GLN A 389 12.38 -11.56 10.85
CA GLN A 389 13.01 -11.79 9.53
C GLN A 389 12.80 -13.23 9.01
N SER A 390 12.06 -14.07 9.74
CA SER A 390 11.65 -15.37 9.22
C SER A 390 10.67 -15.17 8.07
N PRO A 391 10.88 -15.79 6.88
CA PRO A 391 10.04 -15.57 5.70
C PRO A 391 8.56 -15.95 5.93
N PHE A 392 8.26 -16.74 6.97
CA PHE A 392 6.91 -17.08 7.41
C PHE A 392 6.14 -15.92 8.07
N ARG A 393 6.78 -14.77 8.39
CA ARG A 393 6.18 -13.72 9.23
C ARG A 393 6.00 -12.37 8.52
N LYS A 394 5.33 -12.34 7.37
CA LYS A 394 4.88 -11.08 6.74
C LYS A 394 3.73 -10.44 7.56
N LYS A 395 3.84 -9.15 7.87
CA LYS A 395 2.73 -8.36 8.45
C LYS A 395 1.75 -7.96 7.33
N GLN A 396 0.51 -8.45 7.36
CA GLN A 396 -0.58 -7.84 6.59
C GLN A 396 -1.14 -6.62 7.33
N GLY A 397 -1.62 -5.64 6.57
CA GLY A 397 -2.20 -4.40 7.06
C GLY A 397 -3.56 -4.58 7.75
N GLU A 398 -3.98 -3.56 8.49
CA GLU A 398 -5.12 -3.62 9.40
C GLU A 398 -6.48 -3.84 8.70
N GLN A 399 -7.11 -5.01 8.90
CA GLN A 399 -8.57 -5.10 8.84
C GLN A 399 -9.18 -6.26 9.66
N LYS A 400 -10.00 -5.88 10.66
CA LYS A 400 -11.00 -6.68 11.42
C LYS A 400 -10.54 -7.94 12.18
N LEU A 401 -10.49 -7.79 13.50
CA LEU A 401 -10.44 -8.86 14.50
C LEU A 401 -11.72 -9.72 14.53
N GLU A 402 -11.66 -10.92 13.96
CA GLU A 402 -12.20 -12.14 14.57
C GLU A 402 -11.03 -13.17 14.67
N GLU A 403 -11.12 -14.17 15.55
CA GLU A 403 -9.98 -15.06 15.88
C GLU A 403 -9.56 -15.99 14.72
N GLU A 404 -8.71 -15.49 13.82
CA GLU A 404 -8.08 -16.30 12.76
C GLU A 404 -6.64 -16.70 13.11
N SER A 405 -6.28 -17.92 12.71
CA SER A 405 -4.93 -18.46 12.91
C SER A 405 -3.95 -17.74 11.99
N ILE A 406 -2.85 -17.24 12.55
CA ILE A 406 -1.70 -16.70 11.80
C ILE A 406 -1.37 -17.64 10.63
N GLU A 407 -1.40 -17.10 9.42
CA GLU A 407 -1.14 -17.81 8.16
C GLU A 407 0.34 -17.65 7.79
N ASP A 408 1.00 -18.76 7.45
CA ASP A 408 2.44 -18.83 7.17
C ASP A 408 2.66 -18.85 5.63
N ASP A 409 2.37 -17.75 4.93
CA ASP A 409 2.46 -17.65 3.47
C ASP A 409 3.91 -17.67 2.96
N VAL A 410 4.24 -18.65 2.11
CA VAL A 410 5.55 -18.78 1.44
C VAL A 410 5.53 -18.10 0.08
N ASP A 411 6.51 -17.23 -0.15
CA ASP A 411 6.66 -16.49 -1.41
C ASP A 411 7.39 -17.34 -2.47
N MET A 412 6.61 -18.08 -3.27
CA MET A 412 7.15 -18.98 -4.30
C MET A 412 7.95 -18.27 -5.41
N ASP A 413 7.89 -16.94 -5.49
CA ASP A 413 8.50 -16.15 -6.56
C ASP A 413 9.89 -15.59 -6.19
N THR A 414 10.23 -15.53 -4.91
CA THR A 414 11.55 -15.05 -4.45
C THR A 414 12.55 -16.17 -4.28
N ASP A 415 12.10 -17.37 -3.87
CA ASP A 415 12.97 -18.43 -3.34
C ASP A 415 13.02 -19.71 -4.21
N ASN A 416 12.46 -19.67 -5.42
CA ASN A 416 12.49 -20.80 -6.36
C ASN A 416 13.84 -20.84 -7.12
N PRO A 417 14.67 -21.89 -6.92
CA PRO A 417 16.03 -21.97 -7.49
C PRO A 417 16.06 -22.19 -9.02
N ASN A 418 14.90 -22.35 -9.66
CA ASN A 418 14.80 -22.41 -11.12
C ASN A 418 14.71 -21.01 -11.76
N ILE A 419 14.44 -19.97 -10.97
CA ILE A 419 14.40 -18.58 -11.45
C ILE A 419 15.82 -18.12 -11.73
N ARG A 420 16.07 -17.79 -13.00
CA ARG A 420 17.32 -17.24 -13.51
C ARG A 420 17.23 -15.74 -13.79
N ARG A 421 16.03 -15.25 -14.12
CA ARG A 421 15.74 -13.84 -14.40
C ARG A 421 14.32 -13.49 -13.99
N LYS A 422 14.13 -12.31 -13.40
CA LYS A 422 12.83 -11.70 -13.05
C LYS A 422 12.50 -10.64 -14.10
N ILE A 423 11.48 -10.89 -14.92
CA ILE A 423 11.07 -10.01 -16.01
C ILE A 423 9.70 -9.40 -15.69
N ALA A 424 9.68 -8.09 -15.45
CA ALA A 424 8.45 -7.35 -15.23
C ALA A 424 7.79 -6.96 -16.58
N ILE A 425 6.50 -7.23 -16.72
CA ILE A 425 5.71 -6.90 -17.91
C ILE A 425 4.69 -5.84 -17.53
N TYR A 426 4.83 -4.63 -18.09
CA TYR A 426 4.01 -3.47 -17.78
C TYR A 426 3.24 -2.98 -19.01
N PRO A 427 2.11 -3.63 -19.35
CA PRO A 427 1.29 -3.21 -20.47
C PRO A 427 0.30 -2.11 -20.04
N GLY A 428 0.09 -1.12 -20.91
CA GLY A 428 -0.79 0.00 -20.59
C GLY A 428 -1.09 0.88 -21.79
N LYS A 429 -2.02 1.83 -21.60
CA LYS A 429 -2.30 2.82 -22.65
C LYS A 429 -1.21 3.89 -22.73
N PHE A 430 -0.77 4.38 -21.57
CA PHE A 430 0.29 5.40 -21.43
C PHE A 430 0.07 6.61 -22.35
N LYS A 431 -1.16 7.15 -22.42
CA LYS A 431 -1.52 8.31 -23.27
C LYS A 431 -1.86 9.56 -22.43
N PRO A 432 -0.88 10.39 -22.06
CA PRO A 432 0.58 10.11 -21.98
C PRO A 432 0.94 9.23 -20.76
N PRO A 433 2.21 8.79 -20.58
CA PRO A 433 2.69 8.29 -19.28
C PRO A 433 2.87 9.45 -18.28
N GLN A 434 2.95 9.16 -16.98
CA GLN A 434 2.89 10.13 -15.87
C GLN A 434 3.82 9.67 -14.74
N ARG A 435 4.15 10.53 -13.77
CA ARG A 435 5.00 10.23 -12.60
C ARG A 435 4.68 8.88 -11.96
N GLY A 436 3.42 8.65 -11.57
CA GLY A 436 2.99 7.38 -10.97
C GLY A 436 3.15 6.12 -11.83
N HIS A 437 3.35 6.25 -13.16
CA HIS A 437 3.77 5.10 -13.98
C HIS A 437 5.30 4.87 -13.86
N LEU A 438 6.11 5.95 -13.80
CA LEU A 438 7.55 5.86 -13.60
C LEU A 438 7.89 5.38 -12.17
N ASP A 439 7.14 5.82 -11.15
CA ASP A 439 7.31 5.36 -9.77
C ASP A 439 7.13 3.84 -9.67
N ALA A 440 6.17 3.28 -10.41
CA ALA A 440 6.00 1.83 -10.51
C ALA A 440 7.19 1.13 -11.19
N VAL A 441 7.83 1.76 -12.17
CA VAL A 441 9.08 1.26 -12.78
C VAL A 441 10.24 1.34 -11.78
N LYS A 442 10.44 2.49 -11.11
CA LYS A 442 11.44 2.69 -10.04
C LYS A 442 11.28 1.63 -8.94
N PHE A 443 10.06 1.43 -8.42
CA PHE A 443 9.75 0.44 -7.39
C PHE A 443 10.05 -1.01 -7.82
N MET A 444 9.66 -1.40 -9.04
CA MET A 444 9.92 -2.75 -9.53
C MET A 444 11.43 -3.03 -9.67
N ILE A 445 12.20 -2.06 -10.14
CA ILE A 445 13.65 -2.21 -10.32
C ILE A 445 14.41 -2.13 -8.99
N ASP A 446 14.09 -1.16 -8.13
CA ASP A 446 14.92 -0.87 -6.96
C ASP A 446 14.42 -1.52 -5.68
N ALA A 447 13.11 -1.64 -5.46
CA ALA A 447 12.57 -2.34 -4.29
C ALA A 447 12.37 -3.83 -4.55
N LYS A 448 11.78 -4.21 -5.70
CA LYS A 448 11.50 -5.60 -6.05
C LYS A 448 12.66 -6.33 -6.78
N LYS A 449 13.72 -5.60 -7.16
CA LYS A 449 14.93 -6.14 -7.80
C LYS A 449 14.63 -7.04 -9.01
N VAL A 450 13.80 -6.55 -9.94
CA VAL A 450 13.63 -7.22 -11.24
C VAL A 450 14.85 -6.98 -12.13
N ASP A 451 15.26 -7.98 -12.90
CA ASP A 451 16.43 -7.91 -13.77
C ASP A 451 16.17 -7.06 -15.01
N HIS A 452 14.93 -7.07 -15.51
CA HIS A 452 14.51 -6.30 -16.68
C HIS A 452 13.01 -5.97 -16.62
N LEU A 453 12.60 -4.83 -17.17
CA LEU A 453 11.20 -4.43 -17.27
C LEU A 453 10.82 -4.09 -18.72
N ILE A 454 9.66 -4.56 -19.18
CA ILE A 454 9.17 -4.37 -20.55
C ILE A 454 7.85 -3.61 -20.51
N ILE A 455 7.86 -2.41 -21.07
CA ILE A 455 6.68 -1.54 -21.17
C ILE A 455 6.01 -1.79 -22.52
N PHE A 456 4.76 -2.26 -22.49
CA PHE A 456 3.96 -2.47 -23.70
C PHE A 456 2.92 -1.36 -23.87
N ILE A 457 3.17 -0.48 -24.84
CA ILE A 457 2.26 0.62 -25.19
C ILE A 457 1.15 0.07 -26.10
N SER A 458 -0.11 0.20 -25.66
CA SER A 458 -1.29 -0.13 -26.45
C SER A 458 -1.33 0.68 -27.76
N PRO A 459 -1.70 0.05 -28.90
CA PRO A 459 -1.77 0.73 -30.19
C PRO A 459 -2.98 1.67 -30.32
N ILE A 460 -3.94 1.63 -29.38
CA ILE A 460 -5.11 2.50 -29.40
C ILE A 460 -4.69 3.94 -29.03
N PRO A 461 -4.84 4.92 -29.93
CA PRO A 461 -4.52 6.32 -29.65
C PRO A 461 -5.56 6.97 -28.73
N LYS A 462 -5.22 8.13 -28.17
CA LYS A 462 -6.13 8.92 -27.33
C LYS A 462 -6.10 10.39 -27.75
N LYS A 463 -7.27 10.91 -28.16
CA LYS A 463 -7.48 12.33 -28.42
C LYS A 463 -7.53 13.14 -27.12
N VAL A 464 -6.89 14.31 -27.14
CA VAL A 464 -6.79 15.32 -26.06
C VAL A 464 -6.86 16.69 -26.74
N GLY A 465 -7.91 17.47 -26.50
CA GLY A 465 -8.24 18.65 -27.31
C GLY A 465 -8.26 18.35 -28.81
N ASP A 466 -7.48 19.09 -29.58
CA ASP A 466 -7.27 18.85 -31.02
C ASP A 466 -6.13 17.85 -31.34
N LYS A 467 -5.35 17.41 -30.35
CA LYS A 467 -4.16 16.55 -30.52
C LYS A 467 -4.51 15.08 -30.32
N GLU A 468 -3.73 14.19 -30.93
CA GLU A 468 -3.86 12.74 -30.78
C GLU A 468 -2.55 12.16 -30.26
N ILE A 469 -2.61 11.49 -29.11
CA ILE A 469 -1.45 10.86 -28.48
C ILE A 469 -1.43 9.38 -28.90
N GLY A 470 -0.53 9.06 -29.83
CA GLY A 470 -0.30 7.74 -30.40
C GLY A 470 0.83 6.99 -29.72
N VAL A 471 1.31 5.91 -30.34
CA VAL A 471 2.42 5.09 -29.80
C VAL A 471 3.75 5.86 -29.80
N ILE A 472 3.99 6.68 -30.83
CA ILE A 472 5.25 7.39 -31.04
C ILE A 472 5.45 8.44 -29.93
N GLU A 473 4.43 9.22 -29.62
CA GLU A 473 4.46 10.29 -28.62
C GLU A 473 4.66 9.69 -27.22
N SER A 474 3.87 8.66 -26.88
CA SER A 474 4.04 7.92 -25.62
C SER A 474 5.42 7.30 -25.45
N LYS A 475 6.01 6.80 -26.55
CA LYS A 475 7.32 6.17 -26.52
C LYS A 475 8.40 7.22 -26.25
N LYS A 476 8.37 8.36 -26.95
CA LYS A 476 9.30 9.49 -26.71
C LYS A 476 9.27 9.99 -25.26
N ILE A 477 8.09 10.10 -24.65
CA ILE A 477 7.98 10.53 -23.24
C ILE A 477 8.54 9.46 -22.30
N TRP A 478 8.28 8.18 -22.57
CA TRP A 478 8.91 7.11 -21.80
C TRP A 478 10.44 7.11 -21.94
N GLU A 479 10.98 7.32 -23.13
CA GLU A 479 12.42 7.46 -23.37
C GLU A 479 12.99 8.66 -22.59
N LEU A 480 12.38 9.84 -22.70
CA LEU A 480 12.73 11.03 -21.90
C LEU A 480 12.76 10.74 -20.39
N TYR A 481 11.69 10.13 -19.85
CA TYR A 481 11.61 9.79 -18.42
C TYR A 481 12.70 8.80 -17.99
N LEU A 482 12.99 7.79 -18.83
CA LEU A 482 13.97 6.73 -18.52
C LEU A 482 15.42 7.20 -18.67
N ASP A 483 15.68 8.14 -19.57
CA ASP A 483 16.99 8.76 -19.77
C ASP A 483 17.30 9.75 -18.64
N ALA A 484 16.35 10.63 -18.30
CA ALA A 484 16.48 11.58 -17.18
C ALA A 484 16.73 10.89 -15.82
N THR A 485 16.19 9.67 -15.65
CA THR A 485 16.31 8.90 -14.40
C THR A 485 17.28 7.72 -14.46
N GLY A 486 17.98 7.51 -15.58
CA GLY A 486 19.04 6.51 -15.73
C GLY A 486 18.60 5.04 -15.83
N TYR A 487 17.30 4.74 -16.00
CA TYR A 487 16.78 3.37 -16.10
C TYR A 487 16.74 2.80 -17.53
N GLY A 488 17.09 3.59 -18.56
CA GLY A 488 17.06 3.16 -19.97
C GLY A 488 17.81 1.83 -20.26
N GLY A 489 18.86 1.52 -19.49
CA GLY A 489 19.59 0.25 -19.61
C GLY A 489 18.87 -1.00 -19.04
N LYS A 490 17.79 -0.83 -18.26
CA LYS A 490 17.02 -1.91 -17.60
C LYS A 490 15.57 -2.00 -18.07
N VAL A 491 15.13 -1.06 -18.91
CA VAL A 491 13.74 -0.93 -19.35
C VAL A 491 13.67 -0.94 -20.87
N THR A 492 12.75 -1.72 -21.44
CA THR A 492 12.51 -1.73 -22.89
C THR A 492 11.09 -1.29 -23.19
N VAL A 493 10.95 -0.24 -24.00
CA VAL A 493 9.66 0.35 -24.38
C VAL A 493 9.27 -0.14 -25.78
N MET A 494 8.17 -0.88 -25.87
CA MET A 494 7.71 -1.53 -27.10
C MET A 494 6.25 -1.23 -27.40
N GLN A 495 5.88 -1.29 -28.68
CA GLN A 495 4.48 -1.33 -29.08
C GLN A 495 3.89 -2.72 -28.77
N SER A 496 2.70 -2.76 -28.17
CA SER A 496 1.96 -4.02 -28.03
C SER A 496 1.29 -4.39 -29.35
N PRO A 497 1.33 -5.67 -29.79
CA PRO A 497 0.50 -6.14 -30.90
C PRO A 497 -0.99 -6.25 -30.53
N LEU A 498 -1.33 -6.06 -29.24
CA LEU A 498 -2.66 -6.28 -28.70
C LEU A 498 -3.28 -5.01 -28.12
N ASN A 499 -4.59 -4.87 -28.30
CA ASN A 499 -5.37 -3.74 -27.79
C ASN A 499 -5.57 -3.76 -26.27
N SER A 500 -5.59 -4.95 -25.66
CA SER A 500 -5.92 -5.17 -24.25
C SER A 500 -4.68 -5.41 -23.41
N PRO A 501 -4.32 -4.50 -22.47
CA PRO A 501 -3.16 -4.69 -21.61
C PRO A 501 -3.20 -5.97 -20.77
N VAL A 502 -4.39 -6.34 -20.29
CA VAL A 502 -4.58 -7.59 -19.53
C VAL A 502 -4.26 -8.80 -20.40
N GLN A 503 -4.71 -8.79 -21.67
CA GLN A 503 -4.42 -9.88 -22.60
C GLN A 503 -2.92 -9.97 -22.92
N THR A 504 -2.24 -8.83 -23.11
CA THR A 504 -0.78 -8.79 -23.36
C THR A 504 0.01 -9.54 -22.28
N ASN A 505 -0.35 -9.41 -21.00
CA ASN A 505 0.32 -10.14 -19.92
C ASN A 505 0.18 -11.67 -20.07
N TYR A 506 -1.00 -12.18 -20.42
CA TYR A 506 -1.23 -13.62 -20.58
C TYR A 506 -0.63 -14.17 -21.88
N ASP A 507 -0.77 -13.45 -23.00
CA ASP A 507 -0.27 -13.88 -24.31
C ASP A 507 1.28 -13.86 -24.37
N VAL A 508 1.97 -13.08 -23.53
CA VAL A 508 3.44 -13.19 -23.33
C VAL A 508 3.82 -14.59 -22.84
N LEU A 509 3.05 -15.20 -21.93
CA LEU A 509 3.37 -16.52 -21.35
C LEU A 509 3.35 -17.64 -22.39
N THR A 510 2.54 -17.51 -23.44
CA THR A 510 2.41 -18.49 -24.53
C THR A 510 3.33 -18.19 -25.72
N GLY A 511 4.06 -17.06 -25.71
CA GLY A 511 4.85 -16.60 -26.85
C GLY A 511 4.02 -15.94 -27.96
N ASP A 512 2.73 -15.68 -27.72
CA ASP A 512 1.80 -15.04 -28.68
C ASP A 512 2.06 -13.51 -28.85
N VAL A 513 3.12 -12.97 -28.23
CA VAL A 513 3.61 -11.58 -28.36
C VAL A 513 4.99 -11.61 -29.04
N PRO A 514 5.08 -11.59 -30.39
CA PRO A 514 6.32 -11.91 -31.10
C PRO A 514 7.51 -10.96 -30.83
N VAL A 515 7.22 -9.75 -30.33
CA VAL A 515 8.22 -8.75 -29.96
C VAL A 515 8.97 -9.09 -28.66
N PHE A 516 8.44 -9.99 -27.84
CA PHE A 516 9.13 -10.53 -26.66
C PHE A 516 8.64 -11.95 -26.35
N ILE A 517 9.54 -12.93 -26.49
CA ILE A 517 9.28 -14.32 -26.11
C ILE A 517 10.11 -14.63 -24.86
N PRO A 518 9.47 -15.04 -23.74
CA PRO A 518 10.17 -15.40 -22.51
C PRO A 518 10.96 -16.70 -22.68
N LYS A 519 11.98 -16.90 -21.83
CA LYS A 519 12.91 -18.05 -21.90
C LYS A 519 12.79 -18.92 -20.66
N ALA A 520 13.18 -20.19 -20.78
CA ALA A 520 13.25 -21.11 -19.65
C ALA A 520 14.10 -20.54 -18.50
N GLY A 521 13.52 -20.48 -17.29
CA GLY A 521 14.10 -19.84 -16.11
C GLY A 521 13.66 -18.38 -15.90
N ASP A 522 12.89 -17.77 -16.81
CA ASP A 522 12.28 -16.46 -16.57
C ASP A 522 11.06 -16.59 -15.65
N LEU A 523 11.01 -15.76 -14.60
CA LEU A 523 9.79 -15.45 -13.85
C LEU A 523 9.14 -14.22 -14.51
N ILE A 524 7.91 -14.38 -14.99
CA ILE A 524 7.12 -13.31 -15.61
C ILE A 524 6.20 -12.67 -14.58
N ILE A 525 6.40 -11.37 -14.36
CA ILE A 525 5.74 -10.59 -13.30
C ILE A 525 4.85 -9.52 -13.94
N PRO A 526 3.51 -9.60 -13.84
CA PRO A 526 2.64 -8.52 -14.30
C PRO A 526 2.79 -7.30 -13.39
N VAL A 527 2.97 -6.11 -13.96
CA VAL A 527 3.01 -4.85 -13.20
C VAL A 527 1.61 -4.23 -13.17
N ALA A 528 1.07 -4.07 -11.95
CA ALA A 528 -0.20 -3.40 -11.68
C ALA A 528 -0.17 -2.83 -10.26
N SER A 529 -0.94 -1.76 -10.01
CA SER A 529 -0.98 -1.10 -8.71
C SER A 529 -2.22 -1.43 -7.89
N ASP A 530 -2.23 -1.02 -6.62
CA ASP A 530 -3.40 -1.10 -5.74
C ASP A 530 -4.49 -0.05 -6.05
N LYS A 531 -4.23 0.86 -7.00
CA LYS A 531 -5.13 1.94 -7.39
C LYS A 531 -6.54 1.40 -7.69
N PRO A 532 -7.61 1.91 -7.04
CA PRO A 532 -8.95 1.39 -7.25
C PRO A 532 -9.49 1.77 -8.63
N ASP A 533 -9.92 0.77 -9.39
CA ASP A 533 -10.62 0.93 -10.66
C ASP A 533 -11.95 1.71 -10.43
N PRO A 534 -12.17 2.87 -11.10
CA PRO A 534 -13.32 3.73 -10.81
C PRO A 534 -14.71 3.10 -11.02
N LYS A 535 -14.81 1.98 -11.76
CA LYS A 535 -16.09 1.30 -12.05
C LYS A 535 -16.38 0.19 -11.06
N SER A 536 -15.39 -0.62 -10.74
CA SER A 536 -15.52 -1.81 -9.88
C SER A 536 -15.11 -1.57 -8.43
N ARG A 537 -14.42 -0.45 -8.14
CA ARG A 537 -13.79 -0.12 -6.85
C ARG A 537 -12.80 -1.16 -6.33
N LYS A 538 -12.33 -2.05 -7.20
CA LYS A 538 -11.29 -3.04 -6.87
C LYS A 538 -9.91 -2.50 -7.27
N PRO A 539 -8.85 -2.84 -6.53
CA PRO A 539 -7.47 -2.57 -6.95
C PRO A 539 -7.16 -3.06 -8.37
N ASP A 540 -6.35 -2.32 -9.14
CA ASP A 540 -6.01 -2.68 -10.52
C ASP A 540 -5.31 -4.06 -10.62
N TYR A 541 -4.44 -4.38 -9.65
CA TYR A 541 -3.78 -5.68 -9.52
C TYR A 541 -4.76 -6.86 -9.44
N PHE A 542 -6.01 -6.65 -9.01
CA PHE A 542 -7.01 -7.71 -8.89
C PHE A 542 -7.32 -8.38 -10.25
N ARG A 543 -7.03 -7.70 -11.37
CA ARG A 543 -7.12 -8.25 -12.74
C ARG A 543 -6.13 -9.39 -13.00
N PHE A 544 -5.06 -9.48 -12.21
CA PHE A 544 -3.99 -10.48 -12.31
C PHE A 544 -3.95 -11.43 -11.10
N ALA A 545 -4.95 -11.40 -10.22
CA ALA A 545 -4.98 -12.21 -9.00
C ALA A 545 -4.77 -13.72 -9.26
N LYS A 546 -5.20 -14.21 -10.43
CA LYS A 546 -5.04 -15.60 -10.89
C LYS A 546 -3.98 -15.78 -11.98
N PHE A 547 -3.03 -14.86 -12.13
CA PHE A 547 -1.99 -14.93 -13.15
C PHE A 547 -1.07 -16.14 -12.95
N HIS A 548 -0.70 -16.41 -11.69
CA HIS A 548 0.12 -17.57 -11.31
C HIS A 548 -0.61 -18.92 -11.47
N GLU A 549 -1.95 -18.94 -11.34
CA GLU A 549 -2.80 -20.12 -11.55
C GLU A 549 -3.11 -20.39 -13.04
N TRP A 550 -2.80 -19.46 -13.95
CA TRP A 550 -3.36 -19.48 -15.30
C TRP A 550 -2.73 -20.56 -16.17
N VAL A 551 -3.56 -21.48 -16.65
CA VAL A 551 -3.19 -22.50 -17.64
C VAL A 551 -3.91 -22.20 -18.96
N PRO A 552 -3.19 -22.03 -20.08
CA PRO A 552 -3.82 -21.83 -21.39
C PRO A 552 -4.57 -23.08 -21.86
N LYS A 553 -5.58 -22.88 -22.72
CA LYS A 553 -6.31 -24.00 -23.33
C LYS A 553 -5.49 -24.61 -24.48
N PRO A 554 -5.42 -25.95 -24.61
CA PRO A 554 -4.82 -26.60 -25.76
C PRO A 554 -5.38 -26.08 -27.10
N PRO A 555 -4.55 -25.94 -28.15
CA PRO A 555 -3.15 -26.39 -28.25
C PRO A 555 -2.12 -25.41 -27.67
N ARG A 556 -2.54 -24.27 -27.10
CA ARG A 556 -1.59 -23.33 -26.48
C ARG A 556 -1.04 -23.92 -25.17
N GLN A 557 0.23 -23.66 -24.91
CA GLN A 557 0.94 -24.00 -23.67
C GLN A 557 1.80 -22.82 -23.24
N ILE A 558 2.10 -22.70 -21.94
CA ILE A 558 3.12 -21.76 -21.48
C ILE A 558 4.46 -22.18 -22.09
N VAL A 559 5.30 -21.21 -22.47
CA VAL A 559 6.63 -21.48 -23.01
C VAL A 559 7.42 -22.36 -22.03
N PRO A 560 7.95 -23.53 -22.46
CA PRO A 560 8.53 -24.50 -21.54
C PRO A 560 9.60 -23.92 -20.61
N GLY A 561 9.42 -24.11 -19.30
CA GLY A 561 10.33 -23.63 -18.26
C GLY A 561 10.16 -22.17 -17.84
N VAL A 562 9.17 -21.44 -18.38
CA VAL A 562 8.77 -20.11 -17.91
C VAL A 562 7.87 -20.24 -16.67
N MET A 563 8.05 -19.35 -15.70
CA MET A 563 7.28 -19.30 -14.44
C MET A 563 6.43 -18.03 -14.37
N THR A 564 5.33 -18.11 -13.64
CA THR A 564 4.31 -17.05 -13.50
C THR A 564 4.26 -16.52 -12.08
N ALA A 565 4.46 -15.21 -11.90
CA ALA A 565 4.46 -14.61 -10.57
C ALA A 565 3.05 -14.44 -9.99
N ASN A 566 2.92 -14.60 -8.67
CA ASN A 566 1.72 -14.23 -7.93
C ASN A 566 1.69 -12.73 -7.68
N ILE A 567 0.83 -11.99 -8.40
CA ILE A 567 0.71 -10.53 -8.30
C ILE A 567 0.60 -10.00 -6.85
N MET A 568 0.07 -10.79 -5.91
CA MET A 568 -0.04 -10.39 -4.50
C MET A 568 1.32 -10.11 -3.84
N ASN A 569 2.41 -10.67 -4.37
CA ASN A 569 3.78 -10.43 -3.91
C ASN A 569 4.47 -9.25 -4.64
N TRP A 570 3.91 -8.80 -5.77
CA TRP A 570 4.58 -7.89 -6.72
C TRP A 570 3.81 -6.61 -7.08
N TYR A 571 2.56 -6.45 -6.63
CA TYR A 571 1.80 -5.22 -6.87
C TYR A 571 2.51 -3.98 -6.29
N VAL A 572 2.19 -2.83 -6.88
CA VAL A 572 2.78 -1.53 -6.53
C VAL A 572 1.76 -0.69 -5.76
N GLU A 573 2.19 0.04 -4.73
CA GLU A 573 1.35 1.04 -4.07
C GLU A 573 1.12 2.24 -5.01
N CYS A 574 -0.11 2.77 -5.05
CA CYS A 574 -0.47 3.89 -5.90
C CYS A 574 0.18 5.19 -5.42
N THR A 575 0.94 5.88 -6.27
CA THR A 575 1.42 7.23 -5.97
C THR A 575 0.26 8.18 -5.67
N THR A 576 0.31 8.80 -4.50
CA THR A 576 -0.60 9.85 -4.03
C THR A 576 0.19 11.05 -3.54
N ASP A 577 -0.33 12.25 -3.77
CA ASP A 577 0.15 13.49 -3.17
C ASP A 577 -0.99 14.17 -2.38
N GLU A 578 -0.77 15.40 -1.91
CA GLU A 578 -1.76 16.19 -1.15
C GLU A 578 -3.08 16.39 -1.90
N CYS A 579 -3.04 16.32 -3.25
CA CYS A 579 -4.20 16.42 -4.13
C CYS A 579 -4.75 15.03 -4.56
N GLY A 580 -4.35 13.95 -3.89
CA GLY A 580 -4.85 12.59 -4.11
C GLY A 580 -4.02 11.76 -5.10
N SER A 581 -4.63 10.73 -5.70
CA SER A 581 -3.95 9.85 -6.65
C SER A 581 -3.66 10.55 -7.98
N ILE A 582 -2.48 10.32 -8.56
CA ILE A 582 -2.12 10.89 -9.86
C ILE A 582 -2.96 10.20 -10.96
N ASP A 583 -3.74 10.98 -11.70
CA ASP A 583 -4.67 10.48 -12.72
C ASP A 583 -4.37 10.98 -14.12
N ALA A 584 -4.19 10.05 -15.06
CA ALA A 584 -3.90 10.38 -16.46
C ALA A 584 -5.08 11.10 -17.15
N SER A 585 -6.28 11.08 -16.55
CA SER A 585 -7.40 11.90 -17.01
C SER A 585 -7.23 13.36 -16.63
N ASP A 586 -6.73 13.62 -15.43
CA ASP A 586 -6.54 14.98 -14.92
C ASP A 586 -5.32 15.61 -15.60
N PHE A 587 -4.25 14.84 -15.81
CA PHE A 587 -3.12 15.25 -16.65
C PHE A 587 -3.56 15.65 -18.08
N ARG A 588 -4.47 14.89 -18.69
CA ARG A 588 -5.02 15.25 -20.01
C ARG A 588 -5.87 16.53 -19.97
N SER A 589 -6.57 16.79 -18.87
CA SER A 589 -7.30 18.04 -18.68
C SER A 589 -6.34 19.22 -18.59
N SER A 590 -5.31 19.14 -17.73
CA SER A 590 -4.26 20.16 -17.59
C SER A 590 -3.51 20.46 -18.90
N LEU A 591 -3.24 19.44 -19.72
CA LEU A 591 -2.70 19.62 -21.07
C LEU A 591 -3.66 20.38 -22.01
N GLU A 592 -4.98 20.16 -21.88
CA GLU A 592 -6.00 20.74 -22.76
C GLU A 592 -6.42 22.16 -22.33
N ASP A 593 -6.45 22.45 -21.03
CA ASP A 593 -6.78 23.78 -20.48
C ASP A 593 -5.55 24.70 -20.30
N GLY A 594 -4.34 24.14 -20.36
CA GLY A 594 -3.08 24.88 -20.28
C GLY A 594 -2.53 25.06 -18.87
N SER A 595 -3.18 24.52 -17.85
CA SER A 595 -2.69 24.55 -16.45
C SER A 595 -1.36 23.80 -16.29
N ASP A 596 -0.61 24.14 -15.24
CA ASP A 596 0.57 23.44 -14.73
C ASP A 596 0.41 21.90 -14.80
N ILE A 597 1.42 21.23 -15.36
CA ILE A 597 1.49 19.76 -15.44
C ILE A 597 2.62 19.16 -14.58
N SER A 598 3.46 19.96 -13.92
CA SER A 598 4.59 19.50 -13.10
C SER A 598 4.22 18.37 -12.13
N ARG A 599 3.04 18.45 -11.48
CA ARG A 599 2.47 17.40 -10.61
C ARG A 599 2.44 16.00 -11.26
N TYR A 600 2.25 15.93 -12.57
CA TYR A 600 2.14 14.68 -13.33
C TYR A 600 3.47 14.22 -13.93
N LEU A 601 4.55 14.99 -13.77
CA LEU A 601 5.87 14.72 -14.32
C LEU A 601 6.84 14.23 -13.22
N PRO A 602 7.92 13.50 -13.59
CA PRO A 602 9.07 13.32 -12.71
C PRO A 602 9.73 14.67 -12.36
N GLU A 603 10.34 14.79 -11.18
CA GLU A 603 11.06 16.00 -10.76
C GLU A 603 12.26 16.31 -11.68
N GLU A 604 12.78 15.28 -12.35
CA GLU A 604 13.94 15.34 -13.24
C GLU A 604 13.57 15.74 -14.69
N VAL A 605 12.31 16.11 -14.98
CA VAL A 605 11.80 16.32 -16.34
C VAL A 605 11.02 17.63 -16.47
N GLU A 606 11.49 18.50 -17.36
CA GLU A 606 10.88 19.80 -17.60
C GLU A 606 9.52 19.72 -18.31
N GLU A 607 8.61 20.62 -17.90
CA GLU A 607 7.27 20.75 -18.47
C GLU A 607 7.30 21.11 -19.96
N ALA A 608 8.26 21.94 -20.38
CA ALA A 608 8.44 22.36 -21.75
C ALA A 608 8.70 21.17 -22.70
N ASP A 609 9.56 20.23 -22.32
CA ASP A 609 9.90 19.06 -23.15
C ASP A 609 8.70 18.15 -23.40
N VAL A 610 7.93 17.86 -22.33
CA VAL A 610 6.75 17.00 -22.44
C VAL A 610 5.66 17.66 -23.29
N ARG A 611 5.44 18.97 -23.12
CA ARG A 611 4.51 19.74 -23.96
C ARG A 611 4.97 19.78 -25.42
N ASN A 612 6.27 20.00 -25.67
CA ASN A 612 6.85 19.99 -27.01
C ASN A 612 6.68 18.63 -27.71
N ILE A 613 6.96 17.52 -27.01
CA ILE A 613 6.77 16.15 -27.55
C ILE A 613 5.29 15.86 -27.87
N LEU A 614 4.37 16.35 -27.05
CA LEU A 614 2.92 16.21 -27.26
C LEU A 614 2.32 17.26 -28.22
N GLY A 615 3.10 18.28 -28.59
CA GLY A 615 2.68 19.38 -29.45
C GLY A 615 1.70 20.36 -28.81
N PHE A 616 1.78 20.59 -27.49
CA PHE A 616 1.08 21.64 -26.74
C PHE A 616 2.04 22.83 -26.48
N PRO A 617 1.54 24.08 -26.34
CA PRO A 617 2.40 25.23 -26.05
C PRO A 617 2.95 25.19 -24.62
N SER A 618 4.23 25.49 -24.43
CA SER A 618 4.94 25.52 -23.13
C SER A 618 4.90 26.89 -22.44
N GLU A 619 5.15 26.95 -21.13
CA GLU A 619 5.31 28.23 -20.43
C GLU A 619 6.44 29.10 -20.99
N GLU A 620 7.53 28.53 -21.51
CA GLU A 620 8.57 29.32 -22.21
C GLU A 620 8.02 29.97 -23.50
N THR A 621 7.13 29.27 -24.22
CA THR A 621 6.38 29.83 -25.35
C THR A 621 5.38 30.92 -24.89
N TYR A 622 4.98 30.90 -23.62
CA TYR A 622 4.23 31.98 -22.98
C TYR A 622 5.15 33.07 -22.43
N GLN A 623 6.41 32.81 -22.04
CA GLN A 623 7.38 33.79 -21.53
C GLN A 623 7.97 34.67 -22.64
N GLU A 624 8.32 34.11 -23.80
CA GLU A 624 8.65 34.93 -24.99
C GLU A 624 7.45 35.80 -25.42
N LYS A 625 6.22 35.32 -25.19
CA LYS A 625 4.99 36.13 -25.33
C LYS A 625 4.71 37.03 -24.13
N SER A 626 5.22 36.74 -22.94
CA SER A 626 4.95 37.46 -21.69
C SER A 626 5.82 38.69 -21.62
N ILE A 627 7.11 38.58 -21.97
CA ILE A 627 8.01 39.74 -22.08
C ILE A 627 7.48 40.72 -23.15
N MET A 628 6.86 40.22 -24.23
CA MET A 628 6.13 41.05 -25.18
C MET A 628 4.78 41.60 -24.65
N ASN A 629 4.06 40.85 -23.82
CA ASN A 629 2.72 41.23 -23.34
C ASN A 629 2.73 42.07 -22.05
N GLU A 630 3.66 41.89 -21.11
CA GLU A 630 3.71 42.61 -19.82
C GLU A 630 3.94 44.10 -20.05
N SER A 631 4.87 44.45 -20.94
CA SER A 631 5.08 45.86 -21.34
C SER A 631 3.84 46.50 -22.02
N LEU A 632 2.93 45.70 -22.58
CA LEU A 632 1.62 46.16 -23.05
C LEU A 632 0.55 46.13 -21.95
N TYR A 633 0.57 45.14 -21.06
CA TYR A 633 -0.43 44.92 -20.02
C TYR A 633 -0.33 45.94 -18.89
N GLU A 634 0.88 46.39 -18.51
CA GLU A 634 1.04 47.46 -17.52
C GLU A 634 0.43 48.78 -18.04
N VAL A 635 0.73 49.14 -19.30
CA VAL A 635 0.16 50.33 -19.98
C VAL A 635 -1.36 50.22 -20.17
N LEU A 636 -1.90 49.00 -20.31
CA LEU A 636 -3.35 48.75 -20.39
C LEU A 636 -4.04 48.75 -19.01
N ASN A 637 -3.40 48.27 -17.95
CA ASN A 637 -3.98 48.18 -16.61
C ASN A 637 -4.13 49.56 -15.94
N GLU A 638 -3.14 50.45 -16.09
CA GLU A 638 -3.26 51.84 -15.60
C GLU A 638 -4.48 52.57 -16.17
N LEU A 639 -4.86 52.23 -17.40
CA LEU A 639 -5.96 52.87 -18.13
C LEU A 639 -7.37 52.31 -17.82
N VAL A 640 -7.48 51.15 -17.16
CA VAL A 640 -8.75 50.44 -16.96
C VAL A 640 -9.21 50.45 -15.50
N HIS A 641 -8.30 50.60 -14.53
CA HIS A 641 -8.66 50.45 -13.11
C HIS A 641 -9.51 51.57 -12.49
N GLU A 642 -9.68 52.73 -13.14
CA GLU A 642 -10.31 53.90 -12.51
C GLU A 642 -11.86 53.96 -12.55
N GLN A 643 -12.58 53.15 -13.36
CA GLN A 643 -13.99 53.46 -13.69
C GLN A 643 -15.06 52.34 -13.69
N LEU A 644 -14.77 51.10 -13.29
CA LEU A 644 -15.76 49.99 -13.33
C LEU A 644 -16.22 49.48 -11.96
N VAL A 645 -16.29 50.36 -10.96
CA VAL A 645 -17.04 50.11 -9.72
C VAL A 645 -18.43 50.71 -9.88
N LEU A 646 -19.45 49.89 -10.18
CA LEU A 646 -20.86 49.96 -9.69
C LEU A 646 -21.80 48.96 -10.41
N GLU A 647 -22.72 48.36 -9.63
CA GLU A 647 -24.00 47.74 -10.01
C GLU A 647 -24.07 46.47 -10.94
N GLY A 648 -23.97 45.29 -10.31
CA GLY A 648 -25.14 44.40 -10.09
C GLY A 648 -25.60 43.37 -11.14
N ASP A 649 -25.38 42.07 -10.86
CA ASP A 649 -26.33 41.00 -11.28
C ASP A 649 -26.30 39.75 -10.36
N TRP A 650 -27.26 39.65 -9.42
CA TRP A 650 -27.32 38.56 -8.42
C TRP A 650 -27.99 37.25 -8.91
N GLN A 651 -28.54 37.22 -10.14
CA GLN A 651 -29.38 36.10 -10.60
C GLN A 651 -28.68 34.72 -10.77
N PRO A 652 -27.42 34.62 -11.26
CA PRO A 652 -26.80 33.32 -11.54
C PRO A 652 -26.61 32.46 -10.29
N ILE A 653 -26.32 33.11 -9.16
CA ILE A 653 -26.05 32.49 -7.85
C ILE A 653 -27.34 31.87 -7.28
N SER A 654 -28.48 32.55 -7.44
CA SER A 654 -29.79 32.09 -6.98
C SER A 654 -30.27 30.82 -7.72
N LYS A 655 -30.15 30.80 -9.06
CA LYS A 655 -30.58 29.65 -9.88
C LYS A 655 -29.79 28.37 -9.58
N ARG A 656 -28.48 28.46 -9.30
CA ARG A 656 -27.67 27.30 -8.88
C ARG A 656 -28.17 26.70 -7.56
N ARG A 657 -28.43 27.53 -6.54
CA ARG A 657 -28.83 27.09 -5.19
C ARG A 657 -30.18 26.37 -5.13
N THR A 658 -31.17 26.78 -5.93
CA THR A 658 -32.55 26.25 -5.86
C THR A 658 -32.82 25.04 -6.76
N SER A 659 -31.96 24.79 -7.76
CA SER A 659 -32.12 23.75 -8.80
C SER A 659 -32.45 22.34 -8.27
N LYS A 660 -31.79 21.87 -7.21
CA LYS A 660 -32.02 20.52 -6.63
C LYS A 660 -33.40 20.37 -5.97
N GLY A 661 -33.94 21.43 -5.37
CA GLY A 661 -35.27 21.39 -4.74
C GLY A 661 -36.37 21.28 -5.80
N HIS A 662 -36.28 22.13 -6.83
CA HIS A 662 -37.17 22.10 -7.99
C HIS A 662 -37.22 20.73 -8.67
N LYS A 663 -36.07 20.13 -8.96
CA LYS A 663 -35.97 18.83 -9.64
C LYS A 663 -36.52 17.64 -8.84
N LYS A 664 -36.56 17.72 -7.51
CA LYS A 664 -36.98 16.61 -6.64
C LYS A 664 -38.40 16.74 -6.08
N LEU A 665 -38.93 17.96 -5.98
CA LEU A 665 -40.23 18.21 -5.35
C LEU A 665 -41.31 18.68 -6.33
N LEU A 666 -40.94 19.35 -7.42
CA LEU A 666 -41.91 19.95 -8.36
C LEU A 666 -41.95 19.19 -9.70
N ASP A 667 -40.79 18.81 -10.23
CA ASP A 667 -40.68 18.14 -11.55
C ASP A 667 -41.19 16.69 -11.55
N THR A 668 -41.38 16.07 -10.38
CA THR A 668 -41.82 14.66 -10.23
C THR A 668 -43.21 14.48 -9.64
N GLY A 669 -43.86 15.58 -9.19
CA GLY A 669 -45.11 15.55 -8.42
C GLY A 669 -44.92 15.09 -6.96
N ARG A 670 -45.71 15.65 -6.03
CA ARG A 670 -45.64 15.31 -4.59
C ARG A 670 -46.57 14.16 -4.25
N LYS A 671 -46.07 12.93 -4.38
CA LYS A 671 -46.82 11.69 -4.09
C LYS A 671 -47.28 11.55 -2.63
N ASP A 672 -46.73 12.35 -1.73
CA ASP A 672 -47.10 12.47 -0.31
C ASP A 672 -48.33 13.39 -0.06
N LEU A 673 -48.80 14.13 -1.07
CA LEU A 673 -49.88 15.12 -0.95
C LEU A 673 -51.17 14.75 -1.71
N THR A 674 -51.31 13.48 -2.11
CA THR A 674 -52.45 12.94 -2.89
C THR A 674 -53.84 13.19 -2.28
N LYS A 675 -53.94 13.41 -0.97
CA LYS A 675 -55.21 13.74 -0.29
C LYS A 675 -55.77 15.15 -0.57
N TYR A 676 -54.99 16.03 -1.22
CA TYR A 676 -55.37 17.41 -1.54
C TYR A 676 -55.80 17.65 -2.99
N GLY A 677 -55.88 16.59 -3.80
CA GLY A 677 -56.36 16.65 -5.17
C GLY A 677 -55.30 16.97 -6.23
N LYS A 678 -55.76 16.98 -7.49
CA LYS A 678 -54.94 16.79 -8.70
C LYS A 678 -53.93 17.87 -9.15
N PRO A 679 -53.77 19.06 -8.52
CA PRO A 679 -52.68 19.98 -8.89
C PRO A 679 -51.32 19.63 -8.27
N PHE A 680 -51.29 18.97 -7.11
CA PHE A 680 -50.06 18.82 -6.30
C PHE A 680 -49.37 17.46 -6.43
N ASP A 681 -50.12 16.42 -6.80
CA ASP A 681 -49.61 15.08 -7.07
C ASP A 681 -49.02 14.92 -8.48
N GLN A 682 -49.30 15.86 -9.39
CA GLN A 682 -48.82 15.84 -10.78
C GLN A 682 -47.45 16.53 -10.97
N PRO A 683 -46.59 16.00 -11.86
CA PRO A 683 -45.33 16.64 -12.22
C PRO A 683 -45.55 17.88 -13.10
N ARG A 684 -44.81 18.96 -12.83
CA ARG A 684 -44.75 20.11 -13.75
C ARG A 684 -43.82 19.82 -14.94
N LEU A 685 -43.99 20.59 -16.02
CA LEU A 685 -43.06 20.56 -17.16
C LEU A 685 -41.69 21.13 -16.75
N VAL A 686 -40.64 20.36 -17.06
CA VAL A 686 -39.24 20.71 -16.77
C VAL A 686 -38.82 21.98 -17.52
N ASP A 687 -37.97 22.79 -16.90
CA ASP A 687 -37.37 24.02 -17.43
C ASP A 687 -38.30 25.18 -17.82
N LYS A 688 -39.60 25.15 -17.44
CA LYS A 688 -40.45 26.35 -17.41
C LYS A 688 -40.59 26.89 -15.98
N SER A 689 -39.91 28.02 -15.71
CA SER A 689 -40.18 28.85 -14.54
C SER A 689 -41.27 29.87 -14.87
N ASN A 690 -42.38 29.84 -14.12
CA ASN A 690 -43.42 30.87 -14.21
C ASN A 690 -43.12 32.09 -13.29
N ALA A 691 -41.96 32.12 -12.63
CA ALA A 691 -41.56 33.19 -11.73
C ALA A 691 -40.86 34.35 -12.49
N PHE A 692 -41.70 35.26 -12.98
CA PHE A 692 -41.54 36.73 -13.12
C PHE A 692 -40.18 37.39 -13.51
N LEU A 693 -40.31 38.39 -14.40
CA LEU A 693 -39.39 39.48 -14.80
C LEU A 693 -38.47 39.26 -16.03
N ALA A 694 -38.44 40.25 -16.93
CA ALA A 694 -37.72 40.23 -18.22
C ALA A 694 -37.26 41.63 -18.73
N LYS A 695 -35.99 41.73 -19.18
CA LYS A 695 -35.32 42.76 -20.04
C LYS A 695 -35.18 44.21 -19.48
N GLU A 696 -34.27 45.11 -19.91
CA GLU A 696 -33.44 45.33 -21.15
C GLU A 696 -32.01 45.99 -20.84
N SER A 697 -31.30 46.76 -21.73
CA SER A 697 -29.81 47.11 -21.71
C SER A 697 -29.39 48.61 -21.99
N ILE A 698 -28.11 49.15 -21.77
CA ILE A 698 -27.42 50.56 -21.80
C ILE A 698 -25.98 50.85 -22.51
N GLU A 699 -25.59 52.07 -23.03
CA GLU A 699 -24.44 52.57 -23.94
C GLU A 699 -23.00 52.87 -23.37
N ILE A 700 -21.88 52.64 -24.15
CA ILE A 700 -20.45 53.14 -23.97
C ILE A 700 -19.60 53.24 -25.30
N ASN A 701 -18.49 54.00 -25.33
CA ASN A 701 -18.17 55.08 -26.30
C ASN A 701 -16.76 55.04 -27.01
N GLU A 702 -16.47 55.96 -27.95
CA GLU A 702 -15.41 55.90 -28.98
C GLU A 702 -13.94 55.99 -28.53
N GLY A 703 -13.63 56.48 -27.32
CA GLY A 703 -12.24 56.76 -26.88
C GLY A 703 -11.28 55.56 -26.84
N LEU A 704 -11.83 54.34 -26.97
CA LEU A 704 -11.06 53.09 -27.04
C LEU A 704 -10.40 52.84 -28.41
N LYS A 705 -10.73 53.62 -29.45
CA LYS A 705 -10.21 53.43 -30.83
C LYS A 705 -8.81 53.99 -31.01
N GLU A 706 -8.61 55.25 -30.63
CA GLU A 706 -7.40 56.02 -30.92
C GLU A 706 -6.20 55.44 -30.14
N LYS A 707 -6.46 54.97 -28.91
CA LYS A 707 -5.50 54.27 -28.06
C LYS A 707 -5.01 52.94 -28.68
N LEU A 708 -5.86 52.24 -29.44
CA LEU A 708 -5.48 50.97 -30.10
C LEU A 708 -4.52 51.17 -31.28
N LEU A 709 -4.65 52.30 -32.00
CA LEU A 709 -3.85 52.60 -33.18
C LEU A 709 -2.45 53.09 -32.83
N ALA A 710 -2.30 53.85 -31.74
CA ALA A 710 -1.01 54.30 -31.23
C ALA A 710 -0.11 53.13 -30.78
N GLY A 711 -0.68 52.12 -30.11
CA GLY A 711 0.07 50.93 -29.67
C GLY A 711 0.64 50.10 -30.82
N LEU A 712 -0.11 49.95 -31.92
CA LEU A 712 0.32 49.22 -33.12
C LEU A 712 1.53 49.86 -33.83
N ILE A 713 1.67 51.19 -33.76
CA ILE A 713 2.82 51.90 -34.34
C ILE A 713 4.06 51.67 -33.50
N MET A 714 3.99 51.81 -32.16
CA MET A 714 5.15 51.61 -31.29
C MET A 714 5.68 50.18 -31.29
N LEU A 715 4.79 49.17 -31.40
CA LEU A 715 5.19 47.76 -31.59
C LEU A 715 6.08 47.54 -32.84
N SER A 716 5.81 48.27 -33.92
CA SER A 716 6.52 48.06 -35.20
C SER A 716 7.97 48.56 -35.17
N SER A 717 8.25 49.59 -34.36
CA SER A 717 9.58 50.16 -34.19
C SER A 717 10.50 49.31 -33.31
N THR A 718 9.99 48.63 -32.28
CA THR A 718 10.80 47.83 -31.35
C THR A 718 11.31 46.53 -31.96
N VAL A 719 10.53 45.88 -32.83
CA VAL A 719 10.91 44.61 -33.49
C VAL A 719 12.10 44.78 -34.46
N ALA A 720 12.31 45.99 -35.00
CA ALA A 720 13.37 46.25 -35.98
C ALA A 720 14.79 46.39 -35.39
N MET A 721 14.95 46.40 -34.05
CA MET A 721 16.25 46.69 -33.40
C MET A 721 17.01 45.44 -32.92
N ALA A 722 16.55 44.22 -33.25
CA ALA A 722 17.02 42.98 -32.63
C ALA A 722 18.17 42.23 -33.35
N ASP A 723 18.47 42.52 -34.63
CA ASP A 723 19.66 41.99 -35.33
C ASP A 723 20.24 43.03 -36.31
N PRO A 724 21.44 43.60 -36.06
CA PRO A 724 22.03 44.63 -36.91
C PRO A 724 22.73 44.11 -38.18
N SER A 725 22.82 42.80 -38.40
CA SER A 725 23.80 42.22 -39.34
C SER A 725 23.25 41.77 -40.71
N VAL A 726 21.94 41.48 -40.82
CA VAL A 726 21.33 40.99 -42.09
C VAL A 726 19.92 41.57 -42.35
N ALA A 727 19.80 42.88 -42.55
CA ALA A 727 18.57 43.48 -43.10
C ALA A 727 18.81 44.83 -43.82
N PRO A 728 18.06 45.16 -44.90
CA PRO A 728 18.08 46.46 -45.55
C PRO A 728 17.31 47.55 -44.75
N PRO A 729 17.45 48.85 -45.07
CA PRO A 729 16.81 49.93 -44.33
C PRO A 729 15.28 49.79 -44.21
N PRO A 730 14.66 50.12 -43.05
CA PRO A 730 13.23 49.92 -42.79
C PRO A 730 12.30 50.51 -43.87
N ASP A 731 12.69 51.66 -44.43
CA ASP A 731 12.00 52.42 -45.46
C ASP A 731 11.72 51.62 -46.75
N GLN A 732 12.49 50.55 -47.02
CA GLN A 732 12.30 49.66 -48.16
C GLN A 732 11.40 48.47 -47.85
N LEU A 733 11.44 47.92 -46.64
CA LEU A 733 10.55 46.81 -46.21
C LEU A 733 9.09 47.27 -46.11
N ILE A 734 8.84 48.48 -45.63
CA ILE A 734 7.50 49.07 -45.61
C ILE A 734 6.95 49.30 -47.04
N LYS A 735 7.82 49.64 -48.00
CA LYS A 735 7.41 49.83 -49.41
C LYS A 735 7.15 48.52 -50.15
N SER A 736 7.95 47.48 -49.94
CA SER A 736 7.75 46.19 -50.61
C SER A 736 6.52 45.43 -50.09
N ALA A 737 6.25 45.44 -48.78
CA ALA A 737 5.06 44.82 -48.21
C ALA A 737 3.74 45.49 -48.65
N VAL A 738 3.74 46.82 -48.83
CA VAL A 738 2.56 47.59 -49.28
C VAL A 738 2.38 47.56 -50.82
N GLN A 739 3.39 47.15 -51.58
CA GLN A 739 3.29 47.03 -53.05
C GLN A 739 3.00 45.62 -53.57
N ALA A 740 3.00 44.59 -52.71
CA ALA A 740 2.85 43.20 -53.12
C ALA A 740 1.41 42.66 -53.08
N LEU A 741 0.41 43.48 -52.75
CA LEU A 741 -1.01 43.10 -52.82
C LEU A 741 -1.83 44.21 -53.49
N SER A 742 -2.47 43.84 -54.59
CA SER A 742 -3.46 44.67 -55.29
C SER A 742 -4.74 44.83 -54.45
N ALA A 743 -5.55 45.83 -54.82
CA ALA A 743 -6.87 46.03 -54.22
C ALA A 743 -7.83 44.85 -54.45
N GLU A 744 -7.54 43.95 -55.40
CA GLU A 744 -8.33 42.73 -55.65
C GLU A 744 -7.90 41.57 -54.74
N GLU A 745 -6.60 41.39 -54.49
CA GLU A 745 -6.11 40.28 -53.65
C GLU A 745 -6.50 40.47 -52.17
N VAL A 746 -6.49 41.71 -51.66
CA VAL A 746 -7.02 42.03 -50.32
C VAL A 746 -8.54 41.79 -50.25
N ASN A 747 -9.27 42.05 -51.34
CA ASN A 747 -10.72 41.87 -51.43
C ASN A 747 -11.12 40.37 -51.47
N ASP A 748 -10.28 39.50 -52.04
CA ASP A 748 -10.54 38.06 -52.07
C ASP A 748 -10.22 37.36 -50.74
N ILE A 749 -9.16 37.77 -50.04
CA ILE A 749 -8.89 37.32 -48.66
C ILE A 749 -10.06 37.69 -47.73
N TYR A 750 -10.64 38.89 -47.90
CA TYR A 750 -11.83 39.32 -47.17
C TYR A 750 -13.07 38.44 -47.46
N LYS A 751 -13.33 38.08 -48.72
CA LYS A 751 -14.47 37.19 -49.09
C LYS A 751 -14.31 35.77 -48.54
N GLN A 752 -13.09 35.22 -48.55
CA GLN A 752 -12.84 33.85 -48.09
C GLN A 752 -13.08 33.70 -46.57
N ALA A 753 -12.64 34.67 -45.76
CA ALA A 753 -12.89 34.68 -44.32
C ALA A 753 -14.40 34.70 -43.98
N VAL A 754 -15.20 35.49 -44.71
CA VAL A 754 -16.66 35.60 -44.50
C VAL A 754 -17.40 34.29 -44.83
N ASN A 755 -16.93 33.51 -45.81
CA ASN A 755 -17.54 32.21 -46.14
C ASN A 755 -17.23 31.13 -45.09
N ALA A 756 -16.01 31.11 -44.54
CA ALA A 756 -15.62 30.18 -43.47
C ALA A 756 -16.49 30.34 -42.21
N VAL A 757 -16.82 31.59 -41.84
CA VAL A 757 -17.74 31.93 -40.73
C VAL A 757 -19.12 31.28 -40.96
N LYS A 758 -19.71 31.46 -42.15
CA LYS A 758 -21.10 31.02 -42.46
C LYS A 758 -21.28 29.51 -42.53
N VAL A 759 -20.29 28.77 -43.02
CA VAL A 759 -20.35 27.30 -43.03
C VAL A 759 -20.23 26.75 -41.61
N LEU A 760 -19.31 27.31 -40.82
CA LEU A 760 -19.20 26.97 -39.41
C LEU A 760 -20.48 27.30 -38.63
N GLU A 761 -21.24 28.34 -38.97
CA GLU A 761 -22.53 28.61 -38.31
C GLU A 761 -23.56 27.45 -38.40
N LYS A 762 -23.47 26.51 -39.36
CA LYS A 762 -24.54 25.50 -39.58
C LYS A 762 -24.34 24.06 -39.05
N SER A 763 -23.13 23.49 -38.97
CA SER A 763 -22.95 22.11 -38.48
C SER A 763 -22.96 22.01 -36.95
N ASN A 764 -23.92 21.31 -36.33
CA ASN A 764 -24.24 21.46 -34.90
C ASN A 764 -23.32 20.68 -33.92
N LEU A 765 -22.01 20.70 -34.17
CA LEU A 765 -20.95 20.15 -33.32
C LEU A 765 -20.39 21.27 -32.42
N GLN A 766 -20.77 21.25 -31.13
CA GLN A 766 -20.70 22.45 -30.28
C GLN A 766 -19.30 22.95 -29.86
N ASN A 767 -18.20 22.22 -30.13
CA ASN A 767 -16.86 22.64 -29.66
C ASN A 767 -16.12 23.64 -30.57
N LYS A 768 -16.59 23.93 -31.79
CA LYS A 768 -15.99 24.96 -32.66
C LYS A 768 -17.04 25.78 -33.39
N LYS A 769 -17.68 26.71 -32.68
CA LYS A 769 -18.60 27.68 -33.29
C LYS A 769 -18.73 29.01 -32.54
N PRO A 770 -18.01 30.03 -32.99
CA PRO A 770 -16.59 29.90 -33.29
C PRO A 770 -15.75 31.07 -32.75
N LEU A 771 -14.43 30.90 -32.89
CA LEU A 771 -13.46 31.95 -33.20
C LEU A 771 -14.02 33.09 -34.09
N ALA A 772 -15.00 32.75 -34.95
CA ALA A 772 -15.69 33.61 -35.89
C ALA A 772 -17.01 34.27 -35.41
N SER A 773 -17.56 33.95 -34.23
CA SER A 773 -18.55 34.82 -33.55
C SER A 773 -17.81 35.90 -32.78
N THR A 774 -16.65 35.55 -32.20
CA THR A 774 -15.66 36.49 -31.71
C THR A 774 -15.14 37.40 -32.83
N PHE A 775 -14.75 36.86 -34.00
CA PHE A 775 -14.34 37.64 -35.18
C PHE A 775 -15.49 38.45 -35.81
N SER A 776 -16.73 37.93 -35.82
CA SER A 776 -17.90 38.65 -36.35
C SER A 776 -18.35 39.79 -35.42
N ASN A 777 -18.24 39.61 -34.10
CA ASN A 777 -18.38 40.70 -33.12
C ASN A 777 -17.21 41.69 -33.23
N LEU A 778 -15.99 41.23 -33.51
CA LEU A 778 -14.83 42.10 -33.77
C LEU A 778 -15.02 42.95 -35.03
N MET A 779 -15.71 42.46 -36.06
CA MET A 779 -15.88 43.15 -37.35
C MET A 779 -17.17 43.97 -37.50
N LYS A 780 -18.33 43.52 -36.98
CA LYS A 780 -19.55 44.38 -36.91
C LYS A 780 -19.28 45.67 -36.15
N ASN A 781 -18.37 45.57 -35.20
CA ASN A 781 -17.99 46.65 -34.33
C ASN A 781 -16.86 47.50 -34.94
N TYR A 782 -16.51 47.49 -36.24
CA TYR A 782 -15.68 48.55 -36.86
C TYR A 782 -16.06 48.83 -38.35
N ASP A 783 -16.33 50.09 -38.73
CA ASP A 783 -16.45 50.55 -40.13
C ASP A 783 -15.09 51.02 -40.68
N VAL A 784 -14.71 50.62 -41.90
CA VAL A 784 -13.37 50.84 -42.48
C VAL A 784 -13.46 51.52 -43.84
N LYS A 785 -12.81 52.68 -43.98
CA LYS A 785 -12.77 53.49 -45.21
C LYS A 785 -11.33 53.74 -45.65
N PHE A 786 -11.10 53.75 -46.95
CA PHE A 786 -9.77 53.93 -47.55
C PHE A 786 -9.75 55.26 -48.33
N LYS A 787 -8.68 56.04 -48.21
CA LYS A 787 -8.48 57.28 -48.99
C LYS A 787 -7.04 57.39 -49.48
N GLY A 788 -6.84 57.16 -50.78
CA GLY A 788 -5.51 57.19 -51.39
C GLY A 788 -4.61 56.08 -50.83
N LYS A 789 -3.34 56.40 -50.54
CA LYS A 789 -2.35 55.45 -49.99
C LYS A 789 -2.50 55.22 -48.47
N GLY A 790 -3.73 55.18 -47.93
CA GLY A 790 -3.98 55.06 -46.49
C GLY A 790 -5.37 54.52 -46.10
N ILE A 791 -5.46 53.97 -44.88
CA ILE A 791 -6.60 53.22 -44.32
C ILE A 791 -7.14 53.92 -43.06
N GLN A 792 -8.46 53.91 -42.84
CA GLN A 792 -9.15 54.50 -41.69
C GLN A 792 -10.16 53.50 -41.10
N VAL A 793 -10.11 53.19 -39.81
CA VAL A 793 -10.89 52.12 -39.12
C VAL A 793 -11.66 52.72 -37.92
N SER A 794 -12.94 52.38 -37.70
CA SER A 794 -13.78 53.08 -36.70
C SER A 794 -14.78 52.19 -35.92
N LYS A 795 -14.55 51.96 -34.62
CA LYS A 795 -15.34 51.03 -33.77
C LYS A 795 -16.83 51.40 -33.62
N LYS A 796 -17.70 50.42 -33.39
CA LYS A 796 -19.07 50.59 -32.85
C LYS A 796 -19.23 49.75 -31.57
N PHE A 797 -19.33 50.45 -30.45
CA PHE A 797 -19.96 50.03 -29.20
C PHE A 797 -20.77 51.26 -28.74
N GLU A 798 -21.85 51.18 -27.97
CA GLU A 798 -22.55 50.10 -27.25
C GLU A 798 -24.05 50.52 -27.13
N ILE A 799 -24.97 49.56 -26.95
CA ILE A 799 -26.38 49.56 -26.44
C ILE A 799 -27.22 50.83 -26.06
N PRO A 800 -28.57 50.76 -26.02
CA PRO A 800 -29.58 51.49 -26.79
C PRO A 800 -30.15 52.82 -26.22
N GLU A 801 -31.05 53.42 -27.03
CA GLU A 801 -32.21 54.17 -26.54
C GLU A 801 -33.57 53.57 -26.95
N VAL A 802 -34.57 53.99 -26.16
CA VAL A 802 -35.97 53.58 -26.03
C VAL A 802 -36.84 53.86 -27.29
N SER A 803 -37.88 53.04 -27.48
CA SER A 803 -39.09 53.28 -28.30
C SER A 803 -38.95 53.30 -29.84
N SER A 804 -39.60 52.34 -30.51
CA SER A 804 -40.97 52.62 -31.03
C SER A 804 -41.67 51.40 -31.64
N MET A 805 -42.95 51.27 -31.25
CA MET A 805 -44.11 50.66 -31.92
C MET A 805 -44.00 49.50 -32.93
N SER A 806 -44.95 48.58 -32.75
CA SER A 806 -45.64 47.76 -33.77
C SER A 806 -44.85 46.60 -34.43
N GLY A 807 -45.45 45.43 -34.65
CA GLY A 807 -46.77 44.99 -34.20
C GLY A 807 -47.08 43.52 -34.55
N GLY A 808 -47.93 42.90 -33.73
CA GLY A 808 -48.65 41.65 -34.03
C GLY A 808 -48.67 40.68 -32.84
N SER A 809 -49.80 40.49 -32.15
CA SER A 809 -50.94 39.61 -32.54
C SER A 809 -50.67 38.13 -32.22
N VAL A 810 -51.55 37.34 -31.56
CA VAL A 810 -52.93 37.54 -31.07
C VAL A 810 -53.19 36.64 -29.82
N GLU A 811 -54.22 36.97 -29.03
CA GLU A 811 -55.09 36.08 -28.20
C GLU A 811 -54.55 35.23 -27.03
N GLY A 812 -55.25 35.32 -25.87
CA GLY A 812 -55.16 34.31 -24.81
C GLY A 812 -55.41 34.81 -23.37
N ALA A 813 -56.66 35.10 -23.01
CA ALA A 813 -57.10 35.40 -21.63
C ALA A 813 -58.49 34.79 -21.36
N PRO A 814 -59.03 34.72 -20.12
CA PRO A 814 -58.39 34.72 -18.79
C PRO A 814 -58.88 33.57 -17.87
N GLY A 815 -58.30 33.47 -16.66
CA GLY A 815 -58.86 32.71 -15.52
C GLY A 815 -57.78 32.07 -14.65
N GLY A 816 -57.71 32.27 -13.34
CA GLY A 816 -58.61 32.99 -12.43
C GLY A 816 -58.85 32.18 -11.17
N PHE A 817 -58.04 32.36 -10.12
CA PHE A 817 -58.32 31.85 -8.78
C PHE A 817 -57.93 32.89 -7.73
N LEU A 818 -58.94 33.35 -6.98
CA LEU A 818 -58.79 34.20 -5.81
C LEU A 818 -58.44 33.36 -4.57
N GLY A 819 -57.89 34.00 -3.53
CA GLY A 819 -57.97 33.47 -2.16
C GLY A 819 -56.67 33.15 -1.43
N LEU A 820 -55.59 33.90 -1.66
CA LEU A 820 -54.42 33.91 -0.75
C LEU A 820 -54.04 35.35 -0.43
N ASP A 821 -54.22 35.73 0.85
CA ASP A 821 -53.69 36.98 1.39
C ASP A 821 -52.25 36.74 1.83
N ALA A 822 -51.31 37.41 1.17
CA ALA A 822 -49.88 37.25 1.41
C ALA A 822 -49.43 37.89 2.74
N GLU A 823 -50.21 38.78 3.35
CA GLU A 823 -49.85 39.38 4.63
C GLU A 823 -50.13 38.40 5.80
N GLU A 824 -51.23 37.63 5.74
CA GLU A 824 -51.58 36.68 6.80
C GLU A 824 -50.58 35.50 6.92
N GLU A 825 -50.07 34.96 5.81
CA GLU A 825 -49.04 33.91 5.83
C GLU A 825 -47.67 34.44 6.35
N ASN A 826 -47.29 35.67 6.00
CA ASN A 826 -46.04 36.28 6.47
C ASN A 826 -46.06 36.59 7.97
N GLU A 827 -47.21 37.04 8.50
CA GLU A 827 -47.40 37.29 9.93
C GLU A 827 -47.29 35.99 10.75
N LYS A 828 -47.81 34.88 10.20
CA LYS A 828 -47.70 33.54 10.80
C LYS A 828 -46.25 33.04 10.82
N HIS A 829 -45.53 33.18 9.72
CA HIS A 829 -44.12 32.75 9.63
C HIS A 829 -43.21 33.53 10.58
N ARG A 830 -43.52 34.81 10.87
CA ARG A 830 -42.80 35.62 11.87
C ARG A 830 -42.98 35.12 13.31
N ARG A 831 -44.14 34.55 13.67
CA ARG A 831 -44.36 33.98 15.02
C ARG A 831 -43.59 32.68 15.21
N ASP A 832 -43.68 31.76 14.24
CA ASP A 832 -43.09 30.41 14.35
C ASP A 832 -41.55 30.44 14.36
N THR A 833 -40.92 31.47 13.77
CA THR A 833 -39.45 31.60 13.73
C THR A 833 -38.85 32.11 15.05
N LYS A 834 -39.65 32.61 16.01
CA LYS A 834 -39.17 33.21 17.28
C LYS A 834 -39.11 32.24 18.48
N LEU A 835 -39.34 30.95 18.25
CA LEU A 835 -39.52 29.93 19.30
C LEU A 835 -38.45 28.81 19.31
N ARG A 836 -37.27 29.05 18.73
CA ARG A 836 -36.11 28.13 18.77
C ARG A 836 -34.79 28.82 19.12
N SER A 837 -34.81 29.60 20.21
CA SER A 837 -33.60 30.13 20.86
C SER A 837 -33.77 30.25 22.38
N ILE A 838 -34.05 29.11 23.02
CA ILE A 838 -33.73 28.78 24.42
C ILE A 838 -33.22 27.34 24.41
#